data_AF-A0A9P1BF16-F1
#
_entry.id   AF-A0A9P1BF16-F1
#
_cell.length_a   1.000
_cell.length_b   1.000
_cell.length_c   1.000
_cell.angle_alpha   90.00
_cell.angle_beta   90.00
_cell.angle_gamma   90.00
#
_symmetry.space_group_name_H-M   'P 1'
#
loop_
_entity.id
_entity.type
_entity.pdbx_description
1 polymer ?
#
loop_
_entity_poly.entity_id
_entity_poly.type
_entity_poly.pdbx_seq_one_letter_code
_entity_poly.pdbx_strand_id
1 'polypeptide(L)'
;MSSDLHIRLQHRSAAYATILVVLATFVFASTTSQAAEKAKQPNIIIIFADDFGYGDIGCYGHPTIATPRFDRMAQEGMRFTQFYSAAPVCTPSRAALLTGRYPLRSGMAGVKGRVLFANSETGIPADERVLAEELAAAGYQTACVGKWHLGHLPEFLPTSNGFDQYFGIPYSNDMGQINGRGKAKKGIPLPLIQGTETVETEPDQRFLTERYTDEAVKFITDSAASDKPFFLYLPHSMPHVPLFASDRFAGNSARGLYGDVIETIDWSTGKILDTLAELGIDQSTFVFFTSDNGPWLTYNLHGGSAGLLRGGKGSTWEGGMREPGIAWWPSQIPAGVTTQAVGSTMDLYTTCLSMAGAELPSGRTIDGVDLTPVLFGKSDGEERLFCYYRGPDLFAARYGPWKVHFKTQSGYGQLRPEEHDPPLLYHLEHDPSEQFDVAEDNPEVLASIIERVEQHRQEMKPGTRTGMSELIVRPIEPEDFDVVIAMWEKYFPHRRDYSKPAADLRRKLAHEDDMLLVGTLDDEVVATVMIGYDGHRGWIYYLAVDPNLRRQGLGRQMLTAAETKLRRLGCTKLNLQVLGENTQVIAFYERMGFAVEQRISLGKRIETIAWCSSRVDLSRPAECLRSEELRAAFPDVYTNEPYWLSIDDVSRLLKLRASLVAGARHSEKYRGRLIYYELEGSEASGGSEVCSDGYFDFSDVPPWDTWVALFSDNGARLAAKGFLIAWVPDPFSGLAQKGIDSCPSQCIAWADDTSEPAWVYSRECGTFVALRIANSEELQPQSETRPMTAFADIQKIAYEGPDSKNPMAFRHYDPDAKIEGKTMRDHLRFSVAYWHTFRGTGADPFGAPTMQRPWEAAADTVDNAQKRVHVAFEFMEKLGVPFYCFHDRDVAPEGSTLAESNRNLDAVVELLKQEQKRTGIRLLWGTANLFSNPRYMHGAATSANADAFAYAAAQVKKAIEVTKELGGENYVFWGGREGYQTLLNTDMKRELDHLARFMHMAIEHAQSIGFKGTFLFEPKPKEPTKHQYDFDAAACINFLRANGLEDYVKLNIETNHATLAGHTMQHELDYAGGQGFLGSIDANTGDLLLGWDTDQFPTDIYLTTWCMYTIMKYGGIAPGGINFDAKVRRESFEPSDLFHAHIGGMDAFARGLKIAAAIRGEGELKRLLTHRYRSWDSGIGAEIEAGKMDFAKLEKYMLDKGDADANESGRQEMLENLVNRYL
;
A
#
# COMPACT_ATOMS: atom_id res chain seq x y z
N MET A 1 81.79 32.93 -14.45
CA MET A 1 80.48 32.73 -13.84
C MET A 1 80.59 31.54 -12.88
N SER A 2 80.95 31.79 -11.63
CA SER A 2 81.18 30.73 -10.62
C SER A 2 80.84 31.27 -9.23
N SER A 3 79.69 31.91 -9.11
CA SER A 3 79.20 32.50 -7.86
C SER A 3 77.68 32.50 -7.78
N ASP A 4 77.03 31.41 -8.24
CA ASP A 4 75.57 31.28 -8.14
C ASP A 4 75.06 29.90 -7.72
N LEU A 5 75.96 28.93 -7.46
CA LEU A 5 75.55 27.57 -7.07
C LEU A 5 75.71 27.27 -5.57
N HIS A 6 76.15 28.23 -4.75
CA HIS A 6 76.35 28.02 -3.30
C HIS A 6 75.33 28.72 -2.40
N ILE A 7 74.48 29.60 -2.93
CA ILE A 7 73.51 30.37 -2.12
C ILE A 7 72.09 29.74 -2.11
N ARG A 8 71.78 28.82 -3.02
CA ARG A 8 70.43 28.20 -3.09
C ARG A 8 70.25 26.90 -2.30
N LEU A 9 71.28 26.39 -1.62
CA LEU A 9 71.20 25.14 -0.84
C LEU A 9 71.21 25.32 0.69
N GLN A 10 71.37 26.54 1.21
CA GLN A 10 71.35 26.78 2.66
C GLN A 10 70.02 27.30 3.23
N HIS A 11 69.07 27.76 2.39
CA HIS A 11 67.77 28.26 2.87
C HIS A 11 66.65 27.23 2.95
N ARG A 12 66.87 25.98 2.50
CA ARG A 12 65.87 24.90 2.65
C ARG A 12 66.05 24.10 3.93
N SER A 13 67.25 24.05 4.51
CA SER A 13 67.55 23.21 5.68
C SER A 13 67.05 23.79 7.00
N ALA A 14 66.83 25.11 7.09
CA ALA A 14 66.32 25.76 8.30
C ALA A 14 64.80 25.62 8.49
N ALA A 15 64.03 25.56 7.40
CA ALA A 15 62.58 25.39 7.46
C ALA A 15 62.16 23.98 7.89
N TYR A 16 62.92 22.94 7.47
CA TYR A 16 62.66 21.56 7.89
C TYR A 16 63.03 21.30 9.36
N ALA A 17 64.06 21.99 9.89
CA ALA A 17 64.45 21.85 11.29
C ALA A 17 63.42 22.49 12.25
N THR A 18 62.81 23.62 11.90
CA THR A 18 61.76 24.24 12.71
C THR A 18 60.45 23.44 12.68
N ILE A 19 60.10 22.84 11.54
CA ILE A 19 58.92 21.97 11.44
C ILE A 19 59.12 20.66 12.23
N LEU A 20 60.33 20.08 12.21
CA LEU A 20 60.63 18.87 13.00
C LEU A 20 60.70 19.13 14.52
N VAL A 21 61.14 20.33 14.95
CA VAL A 21 61.15 20.67 16.39
C VAL A 21 59.74 20.99 16.91
N VAL A 22 58.87 21.59 16.10
CA VAL A 22 57.44 21.80 16.45
C VAL A 22 56.67 20.48 16.46
N LEU A 23 56.96 19.56 15.53
CA LEU A 23 56.42 18.20 15.56
C LEU A 23 56.95 17.38 16.75
N ALA A 24 58.23 17.53 17.11
CA ALA A 24 58.79 16.83 18.26
C ALA A 24 58.31 17.37 19.62
N THR A 25 57.95 18.67 19.72
CA THR A 25 57.34 19.23 20.94
C THR A 25 55.85 18.91 21.05
N PHE A 26 55.14 18.68 19.94
CA PHE A 26 53.78 18.10 19.99
C PHE A 26 53.78 16.62 20.37
N VAL A 27 54.83 15.86 20.01
CA VAL A 27 54.94 14.43 20.36
C VAL A 27 55.37 14.19 21.82
N PHE A 28 56.06 15.13 22.46
CA PHE A 28 56.50 15.00 23.86
C PHE A 28 55.57 15.62 24.92
N ALA A 29 54.49 16.31 24.52
CA ALA A 29 53.44 16.78 25.43
C ALA A 29 52.30 15.76 25.63
N SER A 30 52.31 14.65 24.90
CA SER A 30 51.24 13.63 24.94
C SER A 30 51.54 12.43 25.86
N THR A 31 52.66 12.43 26.59
CA THR A 31 53.09 11.29 27.42
C THR A 31 52.87 11.50 28.92
N THR A 32 51.77 12.14 29.32
CA THR A 32 51.25 12.09 30.70
C THR A 32 49.74 12.25 30.72
N SER A 33 49.01 11.19 30.36
CA SER A 33 47.75 10.76 30.98
C SER A 33 47.13 9.67 30.11
N GLN A 34 47.82 8.53 29.99
CA GLN A 34 47.18 7.31 29.54
C GLN A 34 46.62 6.58 30.76
N ALA A 35 45.71 7.25 31.46
CA ALA A 35 44.55 6.54 31.97
C ALA A 35 43.72 6.24 30.73
N ALA A 36 43.43 4.97 30.44
CA ALA A 36 42.52 4.61 29.37
C ALA A 36 41.20 5.36 29.61
N GLU A 37 40.95 6.42 28.84
CA GLU A 37 39.64 7.05 28.76
C GLU A 37 38.69 5.95 28.27
N LYS A 38 37.89 5.42 29.19
CA LYS A 38 36.79 4.52 28.86
C LYS A 38 35.97 5.26 27.82
N ALA A 39 35.84 4.70 26.61
CA ALA A 39 34.99 5.30 25.57
C ALA A 39 33.62 5.60 26.19
N LYS A 40 33.21 6.88 26.18
CA LYS A 40 31.97 7.31 26.83
C LYS A 40 30.82 6.62 26.11
N GLN A 41 29.97 5.91 26.87
CA GLN A 41 28.77 5.25 26.35
C GLN A 41 27.87 6.31 25.67
N PRO A 42 27.29 6.02 24.49
CA PRO A 42 26.43 6.97 23.80
C PRO A 42 25.06 7.09 24.48
N ASN A 43 24.35 8.16 24.20
CA ASN A 43 22.91 8.20 24.42
C ASN A 43 22.21 7.45 23.28
N ILE A 44 21.05 6.85 23.57
CA ILE A 44 20.30 6.03 22.62
C ILE A 44 18.86 6.54 22.56
N ILE A 45 18.37 6.83 21.36
CA ILE A 45 16.97 7.21 21.11
C ILE A 45 16.41 6.31 20.03
N ILE A 46 15.27 5.67 20.31
CA ILE A 46 14.49 4.92 19.33
C ILE A 46 13.15 5.62 19.16
N ILE A 47 12.92 6.19 17.98
CA ILE A 47 11.64 6.78 17.57
C ILE A 47 10.87 5.70 16.80
N PHE A 48 9.68 5.36 17.30
CA PHE A 48 8.93 4.20 16.80
C PHE A 48 7.49 4.57 16.47
N ALA A 49 7.11 4.51 15.19
CA ALA A 49 5.77 4.89 14.73
C ALA A 49 4.83 3.67 14.58
N ASP A 50 3.53 3.92 14.51
CA ASP A 50 2.47 2.91 14.53
C ASP A 50 1.62 2.97 13.25
N ASP A 51 1.60 1.89 12.46
CA ASP A 51 0.96 1.83 11.13
C ASP A 51 1.58 2.75 10.08
N PHE A 52 2.89 2.99 10.17
CA PHE A 52 3.60 3.92 9.32
C PHE A 52 4.27 3.15 8.18
N GLY A 53 3.84 3.39 6.94
CA GLY A 53 4.28 2.62 5.79
C GLY A 53 5.62 3.03 5.19
N TYR A 54 6.27 2.07 4.51
CA TYR A 54 7.50 2.28 3.76
C TYR A 54 7.46 3.48 2.82
N GLY A 55 6.30 3.69 2.19
CA GLY A 55 6.12 4.73 1.19
C GLY A 55 5.58 6.04 1.73
N ASP A 56 5.61 6.32 3.04
CA ASP A 56 4.98 7.50 3.66
C ASP A 56 5.90 8.73 3.84
N ILE A 57 7.23 8.60 3.65
CA ILE A 57 8.19 9.72 3.77
C ILE A 57 8.95 10.00 2.47
N GLY A 58 9.35 11.27 2.29
CA GLY A 58 10.01 11.79 1.08
C GLY A 58 11.29 11.05 0.72
N CYS A 59 12.17 10.80 1.69
CA CYS A 59 13.39 10.02 1.51
C CYS A 59 13.15 8.52 1.20
N TYR A 60 11.90 8.04 1.16
CA TYR A 60 11.53 6.72 0.64
C TYR A 60 10.62 6.81 -0.60
N GLY A 61 10.48 8.01 -1.17
CA GLY A 61 9.80 8.26 -2.44
C GLY A 61 8.35 8.74 -2.32
N HIS A 62 7.85 9.10 -1.13
CA HIS A 62 6.50 9.67 -1.02
C HIS A 62 6.45 11.04 -1.73
N PRO A 63 5.53 11.28 -2.67
CA PRO A 63 5.58 12.47 -3.53
C PRO A 63 4.98 13.75 -2.92
N THR A 64 4.10 13.65 -1.91
CA THR A 64 3.25 14.79 -1.48
C THR A 64 3.18 15.10 0.03
N ILE A 65 3.64 14.23 0.92
CA ILE A 65 3.80 14.53 2.36
C ILE A 65 5.19 15.16 2.53
N ALA A 66 5.24 16.35 3.13
CA ALA A 66 6.49 17.05 3.33
C ALA A 66 7.22 16.57 4.59
N THR A 67 8.29 15.79 4.44
CA THR A 67 9.07 15.25 5.58
C THR A 67 10.53 15.72 5.61
N PRO A 68 10.79 17.05 5.64
CA PRO A 68 12.14 17.58 5.54
C PRO A 68 13.06 17.16 6.69
N ARG A 69 12.53 16.80 7.87
CA ARG A 69 13.35 16.39 9.01
C ARG A 69 13.82 14.95 8.89
N PHE A 70 12.96 14.05 8.43
CA PHE A 70 13.37 12.69 8.06
C PHE A 70 14.33 12.70 6.88
N ASP A 71 14.10 13.54 5.88
CA ASP A 71 15.00 13.67 4.73
C ASP A 71 16.39 14.13 5.16
N ARG A 72 16.46 15.11 6.07
CA ARG A 72 17.73 15.55 6.68
C ARG A 72 18.37 14.45 7.52
N MET A 73 17.61 13.73 8.34
CA MET A 73 18.12 12.61 9.15
C MET A 73 18.74 11.52 8.27
N ALA A 74 18.13 11.21 7.12
CA ALA A 74 18.68 10.27 6.15
C ALA A 74 19.92 10.82 5.40
N GLN A 75 19.95 12.12 5.08
CA GLN A 75 21.11 12.78 4.45
C GLN A 75 22.33 12.86 5.38
N GLU A 76 22.12 13.09 6.67
CA GLU A 76 23.19 13.17 7.67
C GLU A 76 23.56 11.81 8.24
N GLY A 77 22.72 10.79 8.02
CA GLY A 77 22.89 9.43 8.55
C GLY A 77 22.86 8.35 7.48
N MET A 78 22.30 7.20 7.86
CA MET A 78 22.18 6.01 7.01
C MET A 78 20.72 5.58 6.87
N ARG A 79 20.30 5.32 5.63
CA ARG A 79 18.97 4.83 5.26
C ARG A 79 19.02 3.34 4.90
N PHE A 80 18.18 2.54 5.54
CA PHE A 80 18.01 1.11 5.23
C PHE A 80 16.89 0.92 4.22
N THR A 81 17.20 0.27 3.09
CA THR A 81 16.15 -0.11 2.13
C THR A 81 15.45 -1.41 2.51
N GLN A 82 16.05 -2.22 3.39
CA GLN A 82 15.62 -3.56 3.76
C GLN A 82 15.57 -3.73 5.29
N PHE A 83 14.77 -2.89 5.96
CA PHE A 83 14.56 -2.95 7.41
C PHE A 83 13.18 -3.53 7.75
N TYR A 84 13.13 -4.50 8.67
CA TYR A 84 11.93 -5.30 8.93
C TYR A 84 11.42 -5.23 10.36
N SER A 85 10.12 -5.01 10.53
CA SER A 85 9.43 -5.41 11.75
C SER A 85 9.35 -6.93 11.86
N ALA A 86 9.55 -7.46 13.06
CA ALA A 86 9.46 -8.90 13.32
C ALA A 86 8.03 -9.47 13.35
N ALA A 87 7.01 -8.60 13.31
CA ALA A 87 5.61 -9.01 13.18
C ALA A 87 4.76 -7.93 12.52
N PRO A 88 3.67 -8.28 11.80
CA PRO A 88 2.88 -7.30 11.06
C PRO A 88 1.80 -6.61 11.90
N VAL A 89 1.91 -6.60 13.24
CA VAL A 89 0.96 -5.95 14.16
C VAL A 89 1.66 -5.50 15.46
N CYS A 90 1.13 -4.44 16.09
CA CYS A 90 1.78 -3.65 17.15
C CYS A 90 2.34 -4.41 18.38
N THR A 91 1.54 -5.24 19.07
CA THR A 91 1.99 -5.93 20.31
C THR A 91 3.21 -6.83 20.09
N PRO A 92 3.17 -7.80 19.16
CA PRO A 92 4.31 -8.67 18.91
C PRO A 92 5.53 -7.92 18.36
N SER A 93 5.37 -6.89 17.53
CA SER A 93 6.52 -6.14 17.00
C SER A 93 7.24 -5.33 18.08
N ARG A 94 6.50 -4.70 19.01
CA ARG A 94 7.07 -4.01 20.18
C ARG A 94 7.79 -4.98 21.12
N ALA A 95 7.22 -6.16 21.34
CA ALA A 95 7.87 -7.20 22.14
C ALA A 95 9.19 -7.64 21.50
N ALA A 96 9.20 -7.80 20.18
CA ALA A 96 10.39 -8.21 19.44
C ALA A 96 11.52 -7.18 19.51
N LEU A 97 11.20 -5.89 19.33
CA LEU A 97 12.15 -4.80 19.48
C LEU A 97 12.78 -4.78 20.88
N LEU A 98 11.93 -4.85 21.91
CA LEU A 98 12.40 -4.71 23.28
C LEU A 98 13.04 -5.97 23.85
N THR A 99 12.92 -7.14 23.23
CA THR A 99 13.54 -8.38 23.72
C THR A 99 14.63 -8.93 22.81
N GLY A 100 14.74 -8.44 21.57
CA GLY A 100 15.65 -8.96 20.55
C GLY A 100 15.28 -10.36 20.05
N ARG A 101 14.02 -10.76 20.20
CA ARG A 101 13.54 -12.13 19.99
C ARG A 101 12.29 -12.15 19.14
N TYR A 102 12.08 -13.24 18.40
CA TYR A 102 10.79 -13.44 17.73
C TYR A 102 9.65 -13.45 18.76
N PRO A 103 8.51 -12.78 18.49
CA PRO A 103 7.45 -12.64 19.47
C PRO A 103 6.76 -13.96 19.87
N LEU A 104 6.99 -15.02 19.10
CA LEU A 104 6.61 -16.38 19.48
C LEU A 104 7.40 -16.87 20.71
N ARG A 105 8.68 -16.53 20.82
CA ARG A 105 9.55 -16.90 21.96
C ARG A 105 9.19 -16.18 23.26
N SER A 106 8.60 -14.99 23.17
CA SER A 106 8.13 -14.21 24.33
C SER A 106 6.65 -14.45 24.67
N GLY A 107 5.96 -15.33 23.94
CA GLY A 107 4.53 -15.57 24.14
C GLY A 107 3.62 -14.41 23.72
N MET A 108 4.19 -13.38 23.07
CA MET A 108 3.45 -12.19 22.64
C MET A 108 2.75 -12.36 21.27
N ALA A 109 2.87 -13.54 20.66
CA ALA A 109 2.20 -13.95 19.42
C ALA A 109 1.04 -14.95 19.68
N GLY A 110 -0.06 -14.49 20.29
CA GLY A 110 -1.14 -15.37 20.77
C GLY A 110 -2.21 -15.80 19.74
N VAL A 111 -2.80 -16.99 19.94
CA VAL A 111 -3.89 -17.57 19.10
C VAL A 111 -5.27 -16.95 19.39
N LYS A 112 -5.56 -16.63 20.66
CA LYS A 112 -6.86 -16.07 21.10
C LYS A 112 -7.00 -14.55 20.88
N GLY A 113 -6.02 -13.92 20.23
CA GLY A 113 -6.03 -12.49 19.89
C GLY A 113 -4.64 -12.01 19.43
N ARG A 114 -4.59 -11.32 18.28
CA ARG A 114 -3.35 -10.87 17.62
C ARG A 114 -2.59 -9.77 18.37
N VAL A 115 -3.28 -9.01 19.23
CA VAL A 115 -2.73 -7.90 20.03
C VAL A 115 -3.37 -7.86 21.43
N LEU A 116 -2.78 -7.09 22.34
CA LEU A 116 -3.31 -6.86 23.69
C LEU A 116 -4.36 -5.75 23.71
N PHE A 117 -5.56 -6.06 24.17
CA PHE A 117 -6.65 -5.08 24.35
C PHE A 117 -6.69 -4.49 25.76
N ALA A 118 -7.45 -3.40 25.93
CA ALA A 118 -7.71 -2.72 27.21
C ALA A 118 -8.31 -3.61 28.33
N ASN A 119 -8.81 -4.81 28.00
CA ASN A 119 -9.31 -5.78 28.97
C ASN A 119 -8.44 -7.04 29.08
N SER A 120 -7.21 -7.00 28.58
CA SER A 120 -6.28 -8.14 28.65
C SER A 120 -5.74 -8.31 30.05
N GLU A 121 -5.92 -9.50 30.63
CA GLU A 121 -5.40 -9.82 31.98
C GLU A 121 -3.92 -10.25 31.96
N THR A 122 -3.28 -10.21 30.79
CA THR A 122 -1.89 -10.63 30.55
C THR A 122 -1.09 -9.49 29.93
N GLY A 123 0.23 -9.51 30.05
CA GLY A 123 1.15 -8.61 29.36
C GLY A 123 2.45 -9.31 29.00
N ILE A 124 3.51 -8.52 28.78
CA ILE A 124 4.87 -9.03 28.61
C ILE A 124 5.26 -9.87 29.83
N PRO A 125 5.81 -11.09 29.63
CA PRO A 125 6.20 -11.93 30.76
C PRO A 125 7.30 -11.31 31.61
N ALA A 126 7.18 -11.42 32.94
CA ALA A 126 8.15 -10.87 33.87
C ALA A 126 9.54 -11.56 33.83
N ASP A 127 9.64 -12.72 33.20
CA ASP A 127 10.89 -13.43 32.94
C ASP A 127 11.55 -13.02 31.62
N GLU A 128 10.90 -12.20 30.79
CA GLU A 128 11.57 -11.53 29.67
C GLU A 128 12.61 -10.52 30.15
N ARG A 129 13.62 -10.29 29.32
CA ARG A 129 14.70 -9.34 29.60
C ARG A 129 14.61 -8.22 28.60
N VAL A 130 13.95 -7.13 28.99
CA VAL A 130 13.68 -6.04 28.06
C VAL A 130 14.86 -5.08 27.96
N LEU A 131 15.00 -4.41 26.82
CA LEU A 131 16.16 -3.56 26.50
C LEU A 131 16.42 -2.50 27.58
N ALA A 132 15.35 -1.91 28.12
CA ALA A 132 15.45 -0.91 29.18
C ALA A 132 16.06 -1.49 30.47
N GLU A 133 15.75 -2.72 30.86
CA GLU A 133 16.34 -3.36 32.05
C GLU A 133 17.84 -3.60 31.87
N GLU A 134 18.24 -4.07 30.69
CA GLU A 134 19.64 -4.33 30.37
C GLU A 134 20.45 -3.03 30.27
N LEU A 135 19.89 -1.98 29.65
CA LEU A 135 20.52 -0.66 29.59
C LEU A 135 20.56 0.02 30.96
N ALA A 136 19.51 -0.09 31.78
CA ALA A 136 19.50 0.40 33.15
C ALA A 136 20.59 -0.30 33.99
N ALA A 137 20.75 -1.62 33.83
CA ALA A 137 21.84 -2.37 34.44
C ALA A 137 23.24 -1.91 33.96
N ALA A 138 23.34 -1.45 32.71
CA ALA A 138 24.54 -0.83 32.14
C ALA A 138 24.75 0.64 32.54
N GLY A 139 23.87 1.21 33.39
CA GLY A 139 24.00 2.54 33.97
C GLY A 139 23.23 3.65 33.26
N TYR A 140 22.34 3.31 32.32
CA TYR A 140 21.53 4.29 31.59
C TYR A 140 20.36 4.80 32.43
N GLN A 141 20.02 6.08 32.26
CA GLN A 141 18.69 6.58 32.62
C GLN A 141 17.70 6.19 31.52
N THR A 142 16.50 5.77 31.87
CA THR A 142 15.56 5.17 30.90
C THR A 142 14.20 5.83 30.92
N ALA A 143 13.65 6.15 29.74
CA ALA A 143 12.30 6.68 29.61
C ALA A 143 11.54 6.05 28.44
N CYS A 144 10.26 5.76 28.68
CA CYS A 144 9.28 5.42 27.66
C CYS A 144 8.29 6.58 27.51
N VAL A 145 8.19 7.15 26.32
CA VAL A 145 7.25 8.25 26.05
C VAL A 145 6.35 7.87 24.88
N GLY A 146 5.08 7.58 25.15
CA GLY A 146 4.08 7.23 24.13
C GLY A 146 3.39 5.88 24.33
N LYS A 147 3.01 5.18 23.25
CA LYS A 147 2.22 3.95 23.28
C LYS A 147 3.04 2.74 23.74
N TRP A 148 2.64 2.11 24.84
CA TRP A 148 3.30 0.91 25.38
C TRP A 148 2.85 -0.40 24.70
N HIS A 149 1.56 -0.74 24.80
CA HIS A 149 0.90 -1.88 24.14
C HIS A 149 1.45 -3.29 24.43
N LEU A 150 2.17 -3.44 25.56
CA LEU A 150 2.68 -4.72 26.08
C LEU A 150 2.02 -5.14 27.40
N GLY A 151 0.90 -4.51 27.75
CA GLY A 151 0.12 -4.81 28.96
C GLY A 151 -0.22 -3.52 29.70
N HIS A 152 -1.36 -3.51 30.39
CA HIS A 152 -1.88 -2.28 31.02
C HIS A 152 -2.01 -2.36 32.54
N LEU A 153 -1.90 -3.56 33.11
CA LEU A 153 -1.90 -3.74 34.56
C LEU A 153 -0.55 -3.27 35.13
N PRO A 154 -0.51 -2.81 36.40
CA PRO A 154 0.70 -2.22 37.00
C PRO A 154 1.98 -3.04 36.83
N GLU A 155 1.89 -4.36 36.95
CA GLU A 155 3.00 -5.31 36.78
C GLU A 155 3.55 -5.37 35.34
N PHE A 156 2.78 -4.92 34.35
CA PHE A 156 3.16 -4.94 32.93
C PHE A 156 3.48 -3.54 32.39
N LEU A 157 3.38 -2.48 33.19
CA LEU A 157 3.70 -1.11 32.74
C LEU A 157 5.20 -0.93 32.49
N PRO A 158 5.63 0.08 31.70
CA PRO A 158 7.05 0.35 31.45
C PRO A 158 7.88 0.49 32.72
N THR A 159 7.32 1.11 33.77
CA THR A 159 7.99 1.30 35.08
C THR A 159 8.25 0.00 35.83
N SER A 160 7.54 -1.07 35.50
CA SER A 160 7.80 -2.43 36.01
C SER A 160 8.75 -3.22 35.12
N ASN A 161 9.15 -2.66 33.97
CA ASN A 161 9.94 -3.32 32.92
C ASN A 161 11.14 -2.45 32.52
N GLY A 162 11.86 -1.96 33.52
CA GLY A 162 13.16 -1.31 33.35
C GLY A 162 13.16 0.18 32.98
N PHE A 163 12.01 0.84 32.81
CA PHE A 163 11.96 2.28 32.54
C PHE A 163 11.82 3.10 33.83
N ASP A 164 12.72 4.07 34.05
CA ASP A 164 12.65 4.99 35.21
C ASP A 164 11.46 5.95 35.09
N GLN A 165 11.14 6.37 33.87
CA GLN A 165 10.05 7.31 33.57
C GLN A 165 9.12 6.77 32.50
N TYR A 166 7.82 7.03 32.67
CA TYR A 166 6.79 6.71 31.69
C TYR A 166 5.81 7.86 31.54
N PHE A 167 5.54 8.26 30.31
CA PHE A 167 4.45 9.17 29.97
C PHE A 167 3.77 8.71 28.68
N GLY A 168 2.51 8.28 28.73
CA GLY A 168 1.86 7.77 27.52
C GLY A 168 0.62 6.93 27.74
N ILE A 169 0.21 6.21 26.71
CA ILE A 169 -1.00 5.37 26.72
C ILE A 169 -0.62 3.87 26.74
N PRO A 170 -1.27 3.05 27.59
CA PRO A 170 -0.86 1.65 27.79
C PRO A 170 -1.28 0.70 26.64
N TYR A 171 -2.20 1.13 25.79
CA TYR A 171 -2.73 0.37 24.65
C TYR A 171 -3.10 1.31 23.51
N SER A 172 -3.55 0.74 22.39
CA SER A 172 -3.90 1.48 21.18
C SER A 172 -4.96 2.56 21.42
N ASN A 173 -4.80 3.70 20.74
CA ASN A 173 -5.61 4.90 20.93
C ASN A 173 -7.09 4.72 20.52
N ASP A 174 -7.35 3.74 19.65
CA ASP A 174 -8.69 3.36 19.20
C ASP A 174 -9.50 2.55 20.24
N MET A 175 -8.86 2.13 21.33
CA MET A 175 -9.47 1.29 22.35
C MET A 175 -10.22 2.08 23.46
N GLY A 176 -10.23 3.42 23.38
CA GLY A 176 -10.99 4.33 24.26
C GLY A 176 -12.41 4.67 23.79
N GLN A 177 -13.05 5.62 24.48
CA GLN A 177 -14.36 6.18 24.16
C GLN A 177 -14.25 7.33 23.13
N ILE A 178 -14.09 6.99 21.86
CA ILE A 178 -13.95 8.01 20.80
C ILE A 178 -15.30 8.73 20.57
N ASN A 179 -15.38 10.03 20.89
CA ASN A 179 -16.41 11.00 20.45
C ASN A 179 -17.87 10.50 20.42
N GLY A 180 -18.27 9.68 21.40
CA GLY A 180 -19.63 9.10 21.46
C GLY A 180 -20.02 8.22 20.27
N ARG A 181 -19.05 7.79 19.43
CA ARG A 181 -19.28 6.95 18.23
C ARG A 181 -18.31 5.78 18.07
N GLY A 182 -17.30 5.63 18.94
CA GLY A 182 -16.41 4.49 18.94
C GLY A 182 -17.09 3.20 19.41
N LYS A 183 -16.79 2.07 18.76
CA LYS A 183 -17.09 0.72 19.30
C LYS A 183 -16.16 0.44 20.48
N ALA A 184 -16.30 1.17 21.60
CA ALA A 184 -15.76 0.72 22.86
C ALA A 184 -16.45 -0.60 23.18
N LYS A 185 -15.83 -1.74 22.84
CA LYS A 185 -16.45 -3.05 23.01
C LYS A 185 -16.81 -3.34 24.47
N LYS A 186 -16.34 -2.53 25.46
CA LYS A 186 -16.65 -2.65 26.90
C LYS A 186 -16.58 -1.36 27.75
N GLY A 187 -16.63 -0.14 27.18
CA GLY A 187 -16.68 1.10 27.99
C GLY A 187 -15.47 1.40 28.90
N ILE A 188 -14.30 0.82 28.62
CA ILE A 188 -13.04 1.12 29.33
C ILE A 188 -12.45 2.40 28.71
N PRO A 189 -12.19 3.46 29.48
CA PRO A 189 -11.69 4.69 28.91
C PRO A 189 -10.19 4.61 28.57
N LEU A 190 -9.71 5.48 27.68
CA LEU A 190 -8.28 5.60 27.34
C LEU A 190 -7.54 6.44 28.40
N PRO A 191 -6.61 5.87 29.18
CA PRO A 191 -5.84 6.64 30.14
C PRO A 191 -4.58 7.23 29.50
N LEU A 192 -4.24 8.45 29.87
CA LEU A 192 -2.88 8.97 29.79
C LEU A 192 -2.21 8.79 31.14
N ILE A 193 -1.08 8.10 31.17
CA ILE A 193 -0.38 7.69 32.38
C ILE A 193 0.91 8.47 32.52
N GLN A 194 1.21 8.94 33.74
CA GLN A 194 2.52 9.43 34.14
C GLN A 194 3.05 8.55 35.29
N GLY A 195 4.18 7.87 35.07
CA GLY A 195 4.69 6.84 35.97
C GLY A 195 3.72 5.66 36.06
N THR A 196 2.98 5.57 37.17
CA THR A 196 1.92 4.58 37.39
C THR A 196 0.53 5.20 37.55
N GLU A 197 0.44 6.52 37.53
CA GLU A 197 -0.80 7.26 37.79
C GLU A 197 -1.48 7.69 36.49
N THR A 198 -2.80 7.50 36.40
CA THR A 198 -3.59 8.07 35.30
C THR A 198 -3.78 9.56 35.56
N VAL A 199 -3.14 10.40 34.76
CA VAL A 199 -3.21 11.87 34.87
C VAL A 199 -4.37 12.46 34.09
N GLU A 200 -4.83 11.75 33.04
CA GLU A 200 -5.96 12.17 32.21
C GLU A 200 -6.70 10.94 31.69
N THR A 201 -8.02 11.04 31.55
CA THR A 201 -8.88 9.99 31.01
C THR A 201 -9.56 10.53 29.76
N GLU A 202 -9.52 9.79 28.67
CA GLU A 202 -9.86 10.24 27.31
C GLU A 202 -9.10 11.51 26.91
N PRO A 203 -7.75 11.47 26.88
CA PRO A 203 -6.96 12.65 26.56
C PRO A 203 -7.29 13.17 25.15
N ASP A 204 -7.22 14.49 24.97
CA ASP A 204 -7.37 15.08 23.63
C ASP A 204 -6.25 14.61 22.71
N GLN A 205 -6.61 13.66 21.84
CA GLN A 205 -5.65 12.93 21.04
C GLN A 205 -4.95 13.81 19.98
N ARG A 206 -5.52 14.97 19.64
CA ARG A 206 -4.93 15.94 18.70
C ARG A 206 -3.58 16.44 19.15
N PHE A 207 -3.33 16.47 20.46
CA PHE A 207 -2.11 17.01 21.05
C PHE A 207 -1.15 15.93 21.54
N LEU A 208 -1.45 14.63 21.36
CA LEU A 208 -0.60 13.57 21.92
C LEU A 208 0.82 13.58 21.35
N THR A 209 0.99 13.75 20.04
CA THR A 209 2.34 13.82 19.43
C THR A 209 3.14 15.00 19.96
N GLU A 210 2.51 16.17 20.11
CA GLU A 210 3.17 17.36 20.69
C GLU A 210 3.53 17.14 22.16
N ARG A 211 2.63 16.60 22.98
CA ARG A 211 2.90 16.29 24.39
C ARG A 211 3.98 15.23 24.58
N TYR A 212 4.03 14.21 23.72
CA TYR A 212 5.12 13.24 23.72
C TYR A 212 6.45 13.89 23.34
N THR A 213 6.43 14.82 22.39
CA THR A 213 7.63 15.59 22.00
C THR A 213 8.14 16.43 23.17
N ASP A 214 7.26 17.15 23.85
CA ASP A 214 7.62 17.99 25.00
C ASP A 214 8.22 17.18 26.15
N GLU A 215 7.62 16.03 26.47
CA GLU A 215 8.13 15.14 27.53
C GLU A 215 9.47 14.49 27.14
N ALA A 216 9.64 14.11 25.86
CA ALA A 216 10.91 13.62 25.35
C ALA A 216 12.02 14.68 25.43
N VAL A 217 11.75 15.91 24.98
CA VAL A 217 12.69 17.05 25.09
C VAL A 217 13.05 17.33 26.55
N LYS A 218 12.05 17.30 27.44
CA LYS A 218 12.29 17.46 28.88
C LYS A 218 13.22 16.36 29.42
N PHE A 219 12.95 15.09 29.11
CA PHE A 219 13.79 13.98 29.55
C PHE A 219 15.23 14.08 29.02
N ILE A 220 15.41 14.43 27.74
CA ILE A 220 16.72 14.63 27.13
C ILE A 220 17.47 15.76 27.86
N THR A 221 16.80 16.89 28.11
CA THR A 221 17.39 18.04 28.79
C THR A 221 17.80 17.71 30.22
N ASP A 222 16.92 17.05 30.98
CA ASP A 222 17.17 16.64 32.37
C ASP A 222 18.31 15.61 32.46
N SER A 223 18.37 14.67 31.50
CA SER A 223 19.41 13.63 31.45
C SER A 223 20.77 14.21 31.04
N ALA A 224 20.79 15.14 30.09
CA ALA A 224 22.02 15.83 29.68
C ALA A 224 22.68 16.58 30.86
N ALA A 225 21.89 17.10 31.79
CA ALA A 225 22.38 17.76 33.00
C ALA A 225 23.00 16.79 34.03
N SER A 226 22.73 15.48 33.94
CA SER A 226 23.17 14.47 34.90
C SER A 226 24.51 13.81 34.55
N ASP A 227 25.03 14.06 33.34
CA ASP A 227 26.22 13.43 32.72
C ASP A 227 26.18 11.89 32.66
N LYS A 228 24.99 11.29 32.80
CA LYS A 228 24.76 9.85 32.59
C LYS A 228 24.26 9.60 31.16
N PRO A 229 24.61 8.45 30.55
CA PRO A 229 23.99 8.05 29.29
C PRO A 229 22.49 7.80 29.52
N PHE A 230 21.67 8.05 28.50
CA PHE A 230 20.24 7.80 28.58
C PHE A 230 19.71 6.98 27.40
N PHE A 231 18.61 6.27 27.65
CA PHE A 231 17.83 5.55 26.66
C PHE A 231 16.40 6.12 26.63
N LEU A 232 16.02 6.67 25.49
CA LEU A 232 14.65 7.12 25.22
C LEU A 232 14.00 6.22 24.19
N TYR A 233 12.94 5.53 24.61
CA TYR A 233 12.02 4.86 23.70
C TYR A 233 10.81 5.78 23.49
N LEU A 234 10.65 6.30 22.26
CA LEU A 234 9.59 7.23 21.86
C LEU A 234 8.61 6.55 20.89
N PRO A 235 7.72 5.66 21.37
CA PRO A 235 6.68 5.05 20.54
C PRO A 235 5.49 5.99 20.31
N HIS A 236 5.42 6.66 19.16
CA HIS A 236 4.23 7.44 18.82
C HIS A 236 2.98 6.55 18.68
N SER A 237 1.84 7.08 19.16
CA SER A 237 0.52 6.44 18.98
C SER A 237 -0.06 6.68 17.59
N MET A 238 0.44 7.69 16.89
CA MET A 238 0.09 8.04 15.52
C MET A 238 1.09 7.41 14.54
N PRO A 239 0.72 7.13 13.28
CA PRO A 239 -0.57 7.39 12.61
C PRO A 239 -1.68 6.34 12.79
N HIS A 240 -1.68 5.54 13.87
CA HIS A 240 -2.75 4.57 14.09
C HIS A 240 -4.14 5.22 14.11
N VAL A 241 -5.05 4.69 13.27
CA VAL A 241 -6.42 5.19 13.14
C VAL A 241 -7.20 4.91 14.43
N PRO A 242 -8.03 5.85 14.95
CA PRO A 242 -8.39 7.16 14.39
C PRO A 242 -7.26 8.18 14.40
N LEU A 243 -7.16 8.94 13.30
CA LEU A 243 -6.15 9.98 13.10
C LEU A 243 -6.52 11.26 13.84
N PHE A 244 -5.53 11.88 14.48
CA PHE A 244 -5.69 13.19 15.10
C PHE A 244 -4.45 14.05 14.88
N ALA A 245 -4.66 15.28 14.41
CA ALA A 245 -3.64 16.32 14.31
C ALA A 245 -4.17 17.57 15.04
N SER A 246 -3.29 18.35 15.65
CA SER A 246 -3.66 19.63 16.25
C SER A 246 -3.94 20.68 15.19
N ASP A 247 -4.60 21.77 15.58
CA ASP A 247 -4.99 22.86 14.68
C ASP A 247 -3.76 23.51 13.99
N ARG A 248 -2.55 23.29 14.52
CA ARG A 248 -1.30 23.73 13.93
C ARG A 248 -0.94 22.96 12.64
N PHE A 249 -1.29 21.68 12.58
CA PHE A 249 -0.93 20.78 11.49
C PHE A 249 -2.12 20.40 10.61
N ALA A 250 -3.33 20.40 11.16
CA ALA A 250 -4.54 20.00 10.45
C ALA A 250 -4.82 20.89 9.22
N GLY A 251 -4.98 20.26 8.06
CA GLY A 251 -5.29 20.90 6.79
C GLY A 251 -4.08 21.46 6.03
N ASN A 252 -2.85 21.14 6.43
CA ASN A 252 -1.64 21.65 5.79
C ASN A 252 -1.11 20.72 4.70
N SER A 253 -1.18 19.40 4.92
CA SER A 253 -0.61 18.41 4.03
C SER A 253 -1.47 18.16 2.81
N ALA A 254 -0.86 18.07 1.63
CA ALA A 254 -1.54 17.69 0.40
C ALA A 254 -2.15 16.27 0.46
N ARG A 255 -1.68 15.43 1.40
CA ARG A 255 -2.21 14.07 1.65
C ARG A 255 -3.36 14.05 2.66
N GLY A 256 -3.89 15.21 3.04
CA GLY A 256 -4.99 15.35 4.00
C GLY A 256 -4.57 14.94 5.41
N LEU A 257 -5.55 14.53 6.24
CA LEU A 257 -5.34 14.28 7.66
C LEU A 257 -4.25 13.24 7.98
N TYR A 258 -4.08 12.21 7.13
CA TYR A 258 -2.96 11.28 7.31
C TYR A 258 -1.61 11.98 7.12
N GLY A 259 -1.49 12.78 6.07
CA GLY A 259 -0.31 13.60 5.83
C GLY A 259 -0.04 14.58 6.96
N ASP A 260 -1.06 15.26 7.48
CA ASP A 260 -0.91 16.18 8.62
C ASP A 260 -0.30 15.47 9.84
N VAL A 261 -0.70 14.22 10.08
CA VAL A 261 -0.15 13.39 11.15
C VAL A 261 1.30 13.02 10.88
N ILE A 262 1.65 12.61 9.67
CA ILE A 262 3.04 12.30 9.31
C ILE A 262 3.94 13.54 9.44
N GLU A 263 3.49 14.70 8.97
CA GLU A 263 4.22 15.98 9.09
C GLU A 263 4.36 16.43 10.57
N THR A 264 3.40 16.06 11.43
CA THR A 264 3.53 16.28 12.89
C THR A 264 4.64 15.39 13.48
N ILE A 265 4.77 14.13 13.05
CA ILE A 265 5.82 13.21 13.49
C ILE A 265 7.19 13.65 12.93
N ASP A 266 7.25 14.14 11.69
CA ASP A 266 8.46 14.74 11.10
C ASP A 266 8.92 15.95 11.92
N TRP A 267 8.00 16.85 12.27
CA TRP A 267 8.29 17.98 13.15
C TRP A 267 8.80 17.53 14.53
N SER A 268 8.17 16.52 15.13
CA SER A 268 8.58 15.93 16.41
C SER A 268 10.03 15.42 16.33
N THR A 269 10.35 14.65 15.29
CA THR A 269 11.71 14.16 15.03
C THR A 269 12.69 15.33 14.91
N GLY A 270 12.35 16.36 14.15
CA GLY A 270 13.13 17.59 14.04
C GLY A 270 13.39 18.25 15.39
N LYS A 271 12.38 18.31 16.27
CA LYS A 271 12.54 18.86 17.62
C LYS A 271 13.52 18.07 18.48
N ILE A 272 13.50 16.74 18.39
CA ILE A 272 14.45 15.89 19.11
C ILE A 272 15.87 16.15 18.61
N LEU A 273 16.10 16.13 17.30
CA LEU A 273 17.42 16.35 16.71
C LEU A 273 17.94 17.78 16.99
N ASP A 274 17.10 18.80 16.85
CA ASP A 274 17.45 20.20 17.15
C ASP A 274 17.84 20.35 18.63
N THR A 275 17.11 19.72 19.56
CA THR A 275 17.43 19.72 21.01
C THR A 275 18.79 19.09 21.29
N LEU A 276 19.13 17.96 20.65
CA LEU A 276 20.43 17.31 20.83
C LEU A 276 21.59 18.23 20.39
N ALA A 277 21.41 18.93 19.27
CA ALA A 277 22.38 19.88 18.75
C ALA A 277 22.50 21.13 19.65
N GLU A 278 21.39 21.68 20.14
CA GLU A 278 21.36 22.82 21.07
C GLU A 278 22.08 22.52 22.40
N LEU A 279 21.97 21.27 22.89
CA LEU A 279 22.66 20.79 24.08
C LEU A 279 24.11 20.36 23.82
N GLY A 280 24.54 20.28 22.55
CA GLY A 280 25.89 19.85 22.16
C GLY A 280 26.19 18.38 22.44
N ILE A 281 25.16 17.52 22.44
CA ILE A 281 25.27 16.07 22.70
C ILE A 281 24.88 15.22 21.47
N ASP A 282 24.62 15.86 20.34
CA ASP A 282 24.38 15.23 19.03
C ASP A 282 25.51 14.28 18.62
N GLN A 283 26.77 14.68 18.84
CA GLN A 283 27.94 13.88 18.49
C GLN A 283 28.09 12.61 19.35
N SER A 284 27.37 12.48 20.46
CA SER A 284 27.40 11.32 21.36
C SER A 284 26.04 10.62 21.46
N THR A 285 25.12 10.86 20.53
CA THR A 285 23.77 10.31 20.58
C THR A 285 23.44 9.54 19.32
N PHE A 286 23.05 8.27 19.47
CA PHE A 286 22.51 7.43 18.41
C PHE A 286 20.98 7.58 18.37
N VAL A 287 20.44 7.90 17.21
CA VAL A 287 18.99 8.00 16.97
C VAL A 287 18.60 7.03 15.85
N PHE A 288 17.59 6.20 16.10
CA PHE A 288 17.01 5.31 15.09
C PHE A 288 15.51 5.56 14.93
N PHE A 289 15.06 5.73 13.69
CA PHE A 289 13.64 5.85 13.34
C PHE A 289 13.16 4.63 12.55
N THR A 290 12.00 4.07 12.94
CA THR A 290 11.29 3.01 12.20
C THR A 290 9.81 2.88 12.64
N SER A 291 9.05 2.01 11.98
CA SER A 291 7.68 1.64 12.38
C SER A 291 7.55 0.23 12.96
N ASP A 292 6.48 0.00 13.71
CA ASP A 292 6.12 -1.28 14.32
C ASP A 292 5.45 -2.26 13.35
N ASN A 293 4.87 -1.77 12.26
CA ASN A 293 4.36 -2.53 11.14
C ASN A 293 3.94 -1.57 10.01
N GLY A 294 3.68 -2.14 8.84
CA GLY A 294 3.31 -1.38 7.67
C GLY A 294 1.95 -0.68 7.77
N PRO A 295 1.56 0.01 6.69
CA PRO A 295 0.40 0.89 6.67
C PRO A 295 -0.90 0.10 6.76
N TRP A 296 -1.90 0.67 7.44
CA TRP A 296 -3.21 0.05 7.60
C TRP A 296 -4.12 0.29 6.38
N LEU A 297 -3.75 -0.30 5.25
CA LEU A 297 -4.35 -0.06 3.93
C LEU A 297 -5.88 -0.17 3.84
N THR A 298 -6.54 -0.91 4.73
CA THR A 298 -8.01 -0.99 4.77
C THR A 298 -8.72 0.33 5.11
N TYR A 299 -7.98 1.30 5.63
CA TYR A 299 -8.47 2.65 5.88
C TYR A 299 -8.21 3.61 4.70
N ASN A 300 -7.79 3.09 3.54
CA ASN A 300 -7.61 3.84 2.29
C ASN A 300 -6.78 5.12 2.51
N LEU A 301 -7.36 6.29 2.25
CA LEU A 301 -6.69 7.59 2.39
C LEU A 301 -6.23 7.90 3.83
N HIS A 302 -6.74 7.18 4.84
CA HIS A 302 -6.36 7.31 6.24
C HIS A 302 -5.39 6.22 6.73
N GLY A 303 -4.96 5.31 5.85
CA GLY A 303 -4.22 4.10 6.21
C GLY A 303 -2.76 4.04 5.79
N GLY A 304 -2.16 5.15 5.35
CA GLY A 304 -0.77 5.18 4.86
C GLY A 304 -0.53 4.50 3.51
N SER A 305 0.74 4.42 3.12
CA SER A 305 1.21 3.91 1.83
C SER A 305 2.37 2.94 2.01
N ALA A 306 2.26 1.75 1.43
CA ALA A 306 3.36 0.78 1.38
C ALA A 306 4.37 1.12 0.28
N GLY A 307 4.12 2.19 -0.49
CA GLY A 307 4.89 2.52 -1.69
C GLY A 307 4.77 1.41 -2.73
N LEU A 308 5.91 0.91 -3.18
CA LEU A 308 6.02 -0.18 -4.16
C LEU A 308 5.80 -1.58 -3.56
N LEU A 309 5.74 -1.72 -2.24
CA LEU A 309 5.68 -3.01 -1.56
C LEU A 309 4.25 -3.56 -1.52
N ARG A 310 4.10 -4.88 -1.64
CA ARG A 310 2.78 -5.54 -1.61
C ARG A 310 2.25 -5.70 -0.20
N GLY A 311 0.95 -5.49 -0.03
CA GLY A 311 0.26 -5.67 1.25
C GLY A 311 0.53 -4.55 2.26
N GLY A 312 0.06 -4.76 3.49
CA GLY A 312 0.09 -3.77 4.57
C GLY A 312 -0.07 -4.46 5.93
N LYS A 313 -0.37 -3.67 6.98
CA LYS A 313 -0.59 -4.15 8.35
C LYS A 313 -1.38 -5.46 8.38
N GLY A 314 -0.89 -6.40 9.17
CA GLY A 314 -1.49 -7.71 9.39
C GLY A 314 -1.11 -8.77 8.36
N SER A 315 -0.36 -8.45 7.31
CA SER A 315 0.10 -9.40 6.28
C SER A 315 1.61 -9.63 6.33
N THR A 316 2.07 -10.78 5.83
CA THR A 316 3.50 -11.15 5.74
C THR A 316 4.11 -10.86 4.37
N TRP A 317 3.37 -10.17 3.50
CA TRP A 317 3.94 -9.50 2.32
C TRP A 317 4.88 -8.37 2.77
N GLU A 318 5.78 -7.94 1.89
CA GLU A 318 6.81 -6.95 2.20
C GLU A 318 6.21 -5.67 2.78
N GLY A 319 5.11 -5.17 2.24
CA GLY A 319 4.46 -3.94 2.71
C GLY A 319 3.83 -4.04 4.10
N GLY A 320 3.72 -5.25 4.69
CA GLY A 320 3.25 -5.42 6.06
C GLY A 320 4.34 -5.48 7.13
N MET A 321 5.59 -5.70 6.73
CA MET A 321 6.71 -5.91 7.66
C MET A 321 8.01 -5.19 7.27
N ARG A 322 8.20 -4.71 6.03
CA ARG A 322 9.35 -3.89 5.62
C ARG A 322 8.99 -2.43 5.80
N GLU A 323 9.69 -1.76 6.70
CA GLU A 323 9.41 -0.39 7.15
C GLU A 323 10.56 0.57 6.83
N PRO A 324 10.34 1.89 6.87
CA PRO A 324 11.45 2.84 6.82
C PRO A 324 12.39 2.59 8.00
N GLY A 325 13.70 2.51 7.76
CA GLY A 325 14.74 2.45 8.80
C GLY A 325 15.78 3.54 8.58
N ILE A 326 15.92 4.48 9.53
CA ILE A 326 16.90 5.58 9.42
C ILE A 326 17.74 5.62 10.70
N ALA A 327 19.05 5.48 10.55
CA ALA A 327 20.02 5.57 11.64
C ALA A 327 20.80 6.88 11.53
N TRP A 328 20.91 7.62 12.62
CA TRP A 328 21.59 8.91 12.67
C TRP A 328 22.51 8.99 13.88
N TRP A 329 23.79 9.28 13.62
CA TRP A 329 24.80 9.56 14.63
C TRP A 329 25.99 10.26 13.93
N PRO A 330 26.00 11.60 13.87
CA PRO A 330 26.90 12.34 12.97
C PRO A 330 28.40 12.06 13.14
N SER A 331 28.84 11.64 14.33
CA SER A 331 30.26 11.38 14.62
C SER A 331 30.73 9.95 14.27
N GLN A 332 29.81 8.99 14.13
CA GLN A 332 30.14 7.57 13.95
C GLN A 332 29.56 6.96 12.66
N ILE A 333 28.37 7.39 12.24
CA ILE A 333 27.69 6.84 11.05
C ILE A 333 28.07 7.70 9.83
N PRO A 334 28.53 7.09 8.73
CA PRO A 334 28.81 7.83 7.50
C PRO A 334 27.54 8.49 6.94
N ALA A 335 27.62 9.79 6.67
CA ALA A 335 26.50 10.57 6.17
C ALA A 335 26.12 10.20 4.72
N GLY A 336 24.81 10.19 4.44
CA GLY A 336 24.24 10.04 3.10
C GLY A 336 24.32 8.62 2.55
N VAL A 337 24.54 7.62 3.40
CA VAL A 337 24.67 6.23 2.98
C VAL A 337 23.31 5.54 2.88
N THR A 338 23.08 4.82 1.78
CA THR A 338 21.96 3.89 1.66
C THR A 338 22.50 2.46 1.74
N THR A 339 21.98 1.65 2.66
CA THR A 339 22.38 0.26 2.83
C THR A 339 21.31 -0.72 2.35
N GLN A 340 21.77 -1.84 1.80
CA GLN A 340 20.96 -3.01 1.43
C GLN A 340 21.03 -4.13 2.50
N ALA A 341 21.80 -3.91 3.57
CA ALA A 341 21.87 -4.85 4.69
C ALA A 341 20.46 -5.14 5.23
N VAL A 342 20.17 -6.43 5.42
CA VAL A 342 18.89 -6.85 6.01
C VAL A 342 18.91 -6.55 7.50
N GLY A 343 18.19 -5.52 7.93
CA GLY A 343 18.00 -5.15 9.33
C GLY A 343 16.60 -5.50 9.84
N SER A 344 16.42 -5.58 11.15
CA SER A 344 15.12 -5.81 11.77
C SER A 344 14.99 -5.11 13.11
N THR A 345 13.76 -4.91 13.58
CA THR A 345 13.49 -4.31 14.89
C THR A 345 14.12 -5.09 16.04
N MET A 346 14.29 -6.42 15.91
CA MET A 346 15.00 -7.25 16.91
C MET A 346 16.47 -6.89 17.05
N ASP A 347 17.09 -6.42 15.96
CA ASP A 347 18.52 -6.11 15.94
C ASP A 347 18.84 -4.85 16.73
N LEU A 348 17.87 -3.95 16.89
CA LEU A 348 18.03 -2.76 17.71
C LEU A 348 18.34 -3.14 19.17
N TYR A 349 17.79 -4.25 19.68
CA TYR A 349 18.15 -4.78 20.99
C TYR A 349 19.65 -5.07 21.09
N THR A 350 20.15 -5.95 20.22
CA THR A 350 21.56 -6.41 20.22
C THR A 350 22.52 -5.25 19.93
N THR A 351 22.16 -4.39 18.97
CA THR A 351 22.95 -3.22 18.56
C THR A 351 23.07 -2.21 19.70
N CYS A 352 21.98 -1.89 20.40
CA CYS A 352 22.01 -0.96 21.54
C CYS A 352 22.82 -1.51 22.73
N LEU A 353 22.73 -2.81 23.03
CA LEU A 353 23.54 -3.43 24.07
C LEU A 353 25.03 -3.43 23.70
N SER A 354 25.37 -3.70 22.43
CA SER A 354 26.73 -3.61 21.92
C SER A 354 27.31 -2.20 22.08
N MET A 355 26.56 -1.16 21.68
CA MET A 355 26.95 0.25 21.87
C MET A 355 27.09 0.64 23.35
N ALA A 356 26.27 0.05 24.23
CA ALA A 356 26.36 0.25 25.66
C ALA A 356 27.51 -0.53 26.33
N GLY A 357 28.16 -1.46 25.60
CA GLY A 357 29.14 -2.39 26.18
C GLY A 357 28.51 -3.37 27.18
N ALA A 358 27.23 -3.67 27.02
CA ALA A 358 26.49 -4.64 27.82
C ALA A 358 26.56 -6.04 27.17
N GLU A 359 26.58 -7.08 27.98
CA GLU A 359 26.53 -8.46 27.50
C GLU A 359 25.10 -8.88 27.16
N LEU A 360 24.93 -9.74 26.16
CA LEU A 360 23.63 -10.34 25.88
C LEU A 360 23.20 -11.26 27.04
N PRO A 361 21.90 -11.26 27.40
CA PRO A 361 21.40 -12.08 28.51
C PRO A 361 21.61 -13.57 28.21
N SER A 362 22.24 -14.27 29.15
CA SER A 362 22.49 -15.72 29.06
C SER A 362 21.22 -16.55 29.32
N GLY A 363 21.22 -17.80 28.85
CA GLY A 363 20.14 -18.77 29.13
C GLY A 363 18.89 -18.63 28.25
N ARG A 364 18.92 -17.77 27.23
CA ARG A 364 17.83 -17.61 26.24
C ARG A 364 18.38 -17.36 24.85
N THR A 365 17.64 -17.77 23.83
CA THR A 365 17.97 -17.45 22.43
C THR A 365 17.60 -16.01 22.13
N ILE A 366 18.56 -15.23 21.66
CA ILE A 366 18.38 -13.89 21.07
C ILE A 366 18.47 -14.05 19.56
N ASP A 367 17.46 -13.58 18.83
CA ASP A 367 17.36 -13.72 17.37
C ASP A 367 17.93 -12.48 16.64
N GLY A 368 18.02 -11.33 17.31
CA GLY A 368 18.56 -10.08 16.76
C GLY A 368 20.09 -10.10 16.62
N VAL A 369 20.60 -9.51 15.54
CA VAL A 369 22.05 -9.38 15.24
C VAL A 369 22.58 -8.00 15.56
N ASP A 370 23.89 -7.87 15.78
CA ASP A 370 24.52 -6.57 16.01
C ASP A 370 24.77 -5.85 14.68
N LEU A 371 24.11 -4.70 14.47
CA LEU A 371 24.26 -3.87 13.28
C LEU A 371 25.39 -2.85 13.38
N THR A 372 26.13 -2.74 14.50
CA THR A 372 27.26 -1.80 14.61
C THR A 372 28.30 -1.95 13.49
N PRO A 373 28.64 -3.16 12.97
CA PRO A 373 29.54 -3.27 11.82
C PRO A 373 28.98 -2.60 10.56
N VAL A 374 27.66 -2.70 10.32
CA VAL A 374 27.00 -2.05 9.18
C VAL A 374 26.95 -0.54 9.39
N LEU A 375 26.45 -0.10 10.55
CA LEU A 375 26.27 1.31 10.89
C LEU A 375 27.58 2.10 10.82
N PHE A 376 28.71 1.48 11.18
CA PHE A 376 30.03 2.11 11.15
C PHE A 376 30.83 1.82 9.86
N GLY A 377 30.17 1.32 8.81
CA GLY A 377 30.77 1.12 7.48
C GLY A 377 31.87 0.05 7.43
N LYS A 378 31.82 -0.94 8.32
CA LYS A 378 32.77 -2.06 8.42
C LYS A 378 32.29 -3.34 7.76
N SER A 379 31.00 -3.43 7.41
CA SER A 379 30.36 -4.60 6.78
C SER A 379 29.16 -4.17 5.95
N ASP A 380 28.84 -4.94 4.91
CA ASP A 380 27.62 -4.78 4.11
C ASP A 380 26.43 -5.56 4.71
N GLY A 381 26.64 -6.21 5.85
CA GLY A 381 25.66 -7.05 6.54
C GLY A 381 25.97 -8.54 6.41
N GLU A 382 25.24 -9.35 7.18
CA GLU A 382 25.37 -10.81 7.16
C GLU A 382 24.18 -11.44 6.42
N GLU A 383 24.43 -12.47 5.61
CA GLU A 383 23.36 -13.31 5.09
C GLU A 383 22.73 -14.10 6.24
N ARG A 384 21.42 -13.93 6.43
CA ARG A 384 20.69 -14.59 7.51
C ARG A 384 19.29 -14.99 7.06
N LEU A 385 18.75 -16.01 7.75
CA LEU A 385 17.36 -16.40 7.62
C LEU A 385 16.48 -15.42 8.42
N PHE A 386 15.52 -14.77 7.77
CA PHE A 386 14.50 -13.95 8.42
C PHE A 386 13.12 -14.58 8.21
N CYS A 387 12.48 -14.98 9.31
CA CYS A 387 11.19 -15.66 9.33
C CYS A 387 10.03 -14.66 9.56
N TYR A 388 8.97 -14.77 8.75
CA TYR A 388 7.78 -13.92 8.81
C TYR A 388 6.67 -14.68 9.52
N TYR A 389 6.40 -14.30 10.77
CA TYR A 389 5.33 -14.89 11.57
C TYR A 389 4.06 -14.05 11.53
N ARG A 390 2.91 -14.72 11.44
CA ARG A 390 1.58 -14.13 11.65
C ARG A 390 0.88 -14.85 12.79
N GLY A 391 0.88 -14.24 13.96
CA GLY A 391 0.53 -14.96 15.18
C GLY A 391 1.56 -16.07 15.43
N PRO A 392 1.16 -17.29 15.81
CA PRO A 392 2.11 -18.38 16.04
C PRO A 392 2.63 -19.04 14.75
N ASP A 393 2.02 -18.75 13.61
CA ASP A 393 2.24 -19.48 12.37
C ASP A 393 3.33 -18.83 11.52
N LEU A 394 4.27 -19.64 11.04
CA LEU A 394 5.27 -19.22 10.06
C LEU A 394 4.64 -19.17 8.67
N PHE A 395 4.57 -17.99 8.07
CA PHE A 395 3.94 -17.77 6.76
C PHE A 395 4.97 -17.70 5.64
N ALA A 396 6.10 -17.04 5.90
CA ALA A 396 7.15 -16.87 4.91
C ALA A 396 8.53 -16.87 5.56
N ALA A 397 9.58 -17.05 4.76
CA ALA A 397 10.95 -16.93 5.19
C ALA A 397 11.80 -16.31 4.08
N ARG A 398 12.81 -15.54 4.45
CA ARG A 398 13.74 -14.90 3.55
C ARG A 398 15.17 -15.32 3.85
N TYR A 399 15.95 -15.61 2.81
CA TYR A 399 17.38 -15.81 2.89
C TYR A 399 18.06 -15.15 1.68
N GLY A 400 18.99 -14.22 1.92
CA GLY A 400 19.56 -13.41 0.86
C GLY A 400 18.49 -12.57 0.13
N PRO A 401 18.49 -12.49 -1.22
CA PRO A 401 17.48 -11.77 -1.97
C PRO A 401 16.16 -12.55 -2.12
N TRP A 402 16.10 -13.80 -1.65
CA TRP A 402 15.01 -14.72 -1.93
C TRP A 402 14.03 -14.82 -0.75
N LYS A 403 12.74 -14.76 -1.04
CA LYS A 403 11.67 -14.94 -0.06
C LYS A 403 10.69 -16.01 -0.50
N VAL A 404 10.44 -16.97 0.38
CA VAL A 404 9.51 -18.08 0.20
C VAL A 404 8.25 -17.83 1.01
N HIS A 405 7.06 -17.97 0.42
CA HIS A 405 5.78 -18.01 1.12
C HIS A 405 5.24 -19.43 1.16
N PHE A 406 5.10 -19.97 2.37
CA PHE A 406 4.35 -21.21 2.64
C PHE A 406 2.85 -20.93 2.72
N LYS A 407 2.49 -19.75 3.23
CA LYS A 407 1.12 -19.29 3.38
C LYS A 407 1.02 -17.83 3.02
N THR A 408 -0.07 -17.46 2.36
CA THR A 408 -0.39 -16.05 2.09
C THR A 408 -1.73 -15.69 2.68
N GLN A 409 -1.81 -14.50 3.28
CA GLN A 409 -3.08 -13.95 3.71
C GLN A 409 -3.04 -12.43 3.71
N SER A 410 -4.05 -11.79 3.14
CA SER A 410 -4.19 -10.32 3.25
C SER A 410 -4.32 -9.87 4.71
N GLY A 411 -3.98 -8.61 4.98
CA GLY A 411 -3.94 -8.09 6.35
C GLY A 411 -5.30 -8.17 7.04
N TYR A 412 -6.29 -7.52 6.42
CA TYR A 412 -7.68 -7.47 6.86
C TYR A 412 -8.58 -7.56 5.61
N GLY A 413 -9.39 -8.62 5.49
CA GLY A 413 -10.27 -8.85 4.33
C GLY A 413 -10.39 -10.32 3.94
N GLN A 414 -9.28 -11.07 4.01
CA GLN A 414 -9.27 -12.53 3.77
C GLN A 414 -9.41 -13.28 5.09
N LEU A 415 -10.47 -14.09 5.22
CA LEU A 415 -10.82 -14.75 6.48
C LEU A 415 -9.86 -15.90 6.87
N ARG A 416 -9.31 -16.62 5.89
CA ARG A 416 -8.39 -17.76 6.10
C ARG A 416 -7.12 -17.59 5.27
N PRO A 417 -5.96 -18.09 5.76
CA PRO A 417 -4.77 -18.15 4.93
C PRO A 417 -4.96 -19.14 3.78
N GLU A 418 -4.26 -18.86 2.69
CA GLU A 418 -4.05 -19.76 1.57
C GLU A 418 -2.72 -20.48 1.78
N GLU A 419 -2.73 -21.80 1.70
CA GLU A 419 -1.55 -22.66 1.84
C GLU A 419 -0.98 -22.94 0.44
N HIS A 420 0.35 -22.96 0.31
CA HIS A 420 1.03 -23.16 -0.98
C HIS A 420 1.90 -24.43 -0.97
N ASP A 421 1.63 -25.33 -1.91
CA ASP A 421 2.42 -26.53 -2.18
C ASP A 421 2.49 -26.77 -3.71
N PRO A 422 3.61 -26.47 -4.38
CA PRO A 422 4.87 -25.98 -3.80
C PRO A 422 4.77 -24.55 -3.23
N PRO A 423 5.61 -24.16 -2.27
CA PRO A 423 5.67 -22.78 -1.77
C PRO A 423 6.05 -21.78 -2.87
N LEU A 424 5.50 -20.56 -2.80
CA LEU A 424 5.83 -19.48 -3.74
C LEU A 424 7.21 -18.91 -3.44
N LEU A 425 7.99 -18.53 -4.44
CA LEU A 425 9.34 -17.97 -4.30
C LEU A 425 9.45 -16.64 -5.06
N TYR A 426 9.98 -15.61 -4.41
CA TYR A 426 10.19 -14.29 -5.00
C TYR A 426 11.64 -13.82 -4.82
N HIS A 427 12.18 -13.11 -5.82
CA HIS A 427 13.48 -12.44 -5.75
C HIS A 427 13.29 -10.95 -5.44
N LEU A 428 13.44 -10.55 -4.17
CA LEU A 428 13.07 -9.22 -3.66
C LEU A 428 13.92 -8.06 -4.20
N GLU A 429 15.07 -8.33 -4.81
CA GLU A 429 15.88 -7.28 -5.46
C GLU A 429 15.46 -7.01 -6.92
N HIS A 430 14.79 -7.99 -7.55
CA HIS A 430 14.23 -7.81 -8.91
C HIS A 430 12.75 -7.41 -8.83
N ASP A 431 12.05 -7.97 -7.85
CA ASP A 431 10.64 -7.78 -7.61
C ASP A 431 10.35 -7.61 -6.11
N PRO A 432 10.65 -6.42 -5.56
CA PRO A 432 10.28 -6.08 -4.19
C PRO A 432 8.76 -6.02 -3.95
N SER A 433 7.95 -6.10 -5.01
CA SER A 433 6.49 -6.11 -4.95
C SER A 433 5.89 -7.51 -4.90
N GLU A 434 6.70 -8.57 -4.94
CA GLU A 434 6.26 -9.97 -4.84
C GLU A 434 5.11 -10.29 -5.82
N GLN A 435 5.27 -9.89 -7.08
CA GLN A 435 4.36 -10.11 -8.20
C GLN A 435 4.69 -11.37 -9.02
N PHE A 436 5.97 -11.72 -9.17
CA PHE A 436 6.43 -12.79 -10.05
C PHE A 436 6.95 -13.97 -9.23
N ASP A 437 6.15 -15.03 -9.13
CA ASP A 437 6.60 -16.30 -8.56
C ASP A 437 7.59 -16.98 -9.52
N VAL A 438 8.77 -17.31 -8.99
CA VAL A 438 9.90 -17.90 -9.71
C VAL A 438 10.31 -19.26 -9.12
N ALA A 439 9.42 -19.90 -8.36
CA ALA A 439 9.66 -21.19 -7.72
C ALA A 439 9.99 -22.31 -8.74
N GLU A 440 9.27 -22.36 -9.86
CA GLU A 440 9.47 -23.39 -10.91
C GLU A 440 10.87 -23.32 -11.53
N ASP A 441 11.40 -22.11 -11.69
CA ASP A 441 12.70 -21.87 -12.33
C ASP A 441 13.89 -22.00 -11.35
N ASN A 442 13.65 -22.04 -10.03
CA ASN A 442 14.70 -22.04 -9.00
C ASN A 442 14.48 -23.10 -7.90
N PRO A 443 14.31 -24.38 -8.26
CA PRO A 443 13.97 -25.44 -7.29
C PRO A 443 15.07 -25.68 -6.24
N GLU A 444 16.35 -25.48 -6.59
CA GLU A 444 17.47 -25.63 -5.64
C GLU A 444 17.51 -24.52 -4.58
N VAL A 445 17.16 -23.29 -4.96
CA VAL A 445 17.06 -22.16 -4.03
C VAL A 445 15.91 -22.40 -3.06
N LEU A 446 14.75 -22.80 -3.58
CA LEU A 446 13.58 -23.15 -2.79
C LEU A 446 13.91 -24.25 -1.76
N ALA A 447 14.55 -25.34 -2.21
CA ALA A 447 14.96 -26.44 -1.33
C ALA A 447 15.93 -25.98 -0.23
N SER A 448 16.90 -25.11 -0.54
CA SER A 448 17.85 -24.58 0.43
C SER A 448 17.18 -23.75 1.53
N ILE A 449 16.21 -22.90 1.15
CA ILE A 449 15.47 -22.08 2.13
C ILE A 449 14.57 -22.97 2.99
N ILE A 450 13.92 -23.98 2.41
CA ILE A 450 13.09 -24.94 3.15
C ILE A 450 13.94 -25.69 4.19
N GLU A 451 15.14 -26.16 3.85
CA GLU A 451 16.03 -26.84 4.79
C GLU A 451 16.38 -25.94 6.00
N ARG A 452 16.71 -24.67 5.74
CA ARG A 452 17.01 -23.68 6.80
C ARG A 452 15.79 -23.38 7.66
N VAL A 453 14.60 -23.32 7.06
CA VAL A 453 13.34 -23.14 7.78
C VAL A 453 13.04 -24.32 8.68
N GLU A 454 13.30 -25.55 8.24
CA GLU A 454 13.13 -26.74 9.07
C GLU A 454 14.11 -26.77 10.26
N GLN A 455 15.36 -26.33 10.06
CA GLN A 455 16.30 -26.13 11.17
C GLN A 455 15.79 -25.08 12.17
N HIS A 456 15.33 -23.93 11.67
CA HIS A 456 14.76 -22.87 12.51
C HIS A 456 13.53 -23.37 13.29
N ARG A 457 12.65 -24.16 12.67
CA ARG A 457 11.46 -24.75 13.33
C ARG A 457 11.85 -25.67 14.49
N GLN A 458 12.94 -26.42 14.37
CA GLN A 458 13.44 -27.30 15.45
C GLN A 458 13.99 -26.50 16.64
N GLU A 459 14.56 -25.31 16.39
CA GLU A 459 15.12 -24.42 17.41
C GLU A 459 14.08 -23.44 18.01
N MET A 460 12.95 -23.24 17.31
CA MET A 460 11.89 -22.35 17.73
C MET A 460 11.11 -22.97 18.89
N LYS A 461 11.29 -22.40 20.08
CA LYS A 461 10.57 -22.77 21.30
C LYS A 461 9.59 -21.64 21.64
N PRO A 462 8.26 -21.85 21.46
CA PRO A 462 7.28 -20.86 21.84
C PRO A 462 7.35 -20.57 23.34
N GLY A 463 7.38 -19.28 23.68
CA GLY A 463 7.18 -18.84 25.05
C GLY A 463 5.73 -19.04 25.43
N THR A 464 5.49 -19.47 26.67
CA THR A 464 4.14 -19.41 27.24
C THR A 464 3.83 -17.95 27.52
N ARG A 465 2.77 -17.42 26.91
CA ARG A 465 2.17 -16.16 27.33
C ARG A 465 1.79 -16.33 28.79
N THR A 466 2.58 -15.77 29.70
CA THR A 466 2.37 -16.01 31.13
C THR A 466 0.95 -15.59 31.50
N GLY A 467 0.26 -16.60 31.99
CA GLY A 467 -1.18 -16.74 31.96
C GLY A 467 -1.49 -18.22 32.09
N MET A 468 -0.93 -18.83 33.14
CA MET A 468 -1.15 -20.19 33.66
C MET A 468 -0.30 -21.31 33.04
N SER A 469 0.69 -21.81 33.79
CA SER A 469 0.67 -23.25 34.04
C SER A 469 -0.68 -23.52 34.72
N GLU A 470 -1.46 -24.46 34.17
CA GLU A 470 -2.84 -24.67 34.62
C GLU A 470 -2.82 -25.07 36.10
N LEU A 471 -3.15 -24.14 36.99
CA LEU A 471 -3.24 -24.42 38.42
C LEU A 471 -4.43 -25.36 38.59
N ILE A 472 -4.16 -26.65 38.79
CA ILE A 472 -5.21 -27.62 39.03
C ILE A 472 -5.68 -27.40 40.46
N VAL A 473 -6.86 -26.80 40.61
CA VAL A 473 -7.50 -26.58 41.90
C VAL A 473 -8.43 -27.75 42.19
N ARG A 474 -8.07 -28.53 43.21
CA ARG A 474 -8.85 -29.69 43.66
C ARG A 474 -9.08 -29.66 45.17
N PRO A 475 -10.08 -30.39 45.70
CA PRO A 475 -10.14 -30.68 47.13
C PRO A 475 -8.84 -31.31 47.61
N ILE A 476 -8.48 -31.04 48.86
CA ILE A 476 -7.31 -31.64 49.49
C ILE A 476 -7.45 -33.16 49.59
N GLU A 477 -6.36 -33.90 49.35
CA GLU A 477 -6.28 -35.35 49.50
C GLU A 477 -5.35 -35.72 50.68
N PRO A 478 -5.47 -36.93 51.27
CA PRO A 478 -4.67 -37.33 52.43
C PRO A 478 -3.16 -37.17 52.26
N GLU A 479 -2.65 -37.34 51.03
CA GLU A 479 -1.23 -37.24 50.70
C GLU A 479 -0.71 -35.78 50.76
N ASP A 480 -1.59 -34.78 50.63
CA ASP A 480 -1.22 -33.36 50.64
C ASP A 480 -1.04 -32.79 52.06
N PHE A 481 -1.46 -33.53 53.09
CA PHE A 481 -1.68 -32.98 54.44
C PHE A 481 -0.40 -32.43 55.08
N ASP A 482 0.70 -33.20 55.03
CA ASP A 482 1.96 -32.80 55.63
C ASP A 482 2.56 -31.58 54.92
N VAL A 483 2.38 -31.49 53.60
CA VAL A 483 2.82 -30.36 52.77
C VAL A 483 2.03 -29.10 53.09
N VAL A 484 0.69 -29.20 53.19
CA VAL A 484 -0.17 -28.07 53.55
C VAL A 484 0.10 -27.56 54.97
N ILE A 485 0.32 -28.47 55.93
CA ILE A 485 0.68 -28.11 57.31
C ILE A 485 2.00 -27.34 57.33
N ALA A 486 3.05 -27.88 56.69
CA ALA A 486 4.35 -27.22 56.61
C ALA A 486 4.26 -25.85 55.94
N MET A 487 3.45 -25.75 54.88
CA MET A 487 3.22 -24.49 54.15
C MET A 487 2.53 -23.44 55.04
N TRP A 488 1.50 -23.82 55.81
CA TRP A 488 0.79 -22.89 56.70
C TRP A 488 1.63 -22.50 57.92
N GLU A 489 2.40 -23.43 58.49
CA GLU A 489 3.32 -23.12 59.59
C GLU A 489 4.42 -22.14 59.17
N LYS A 490 4.94 -22.31 57.95
CA LYS A 490 5.95 -21.41 57.36
C LYS A 490 5.40 -20.02 57.07
N TYR A 491 4.17 -19.91 56.57
CA TYR A 491 3.62 -18.63 56.07
C TYR A 491 2.73 -17.87 57.07
N PHE A 492 2.31 -18.51 58.17
CA PHE A 492 1.53 -17.86 59.25
C PHE A 492 2.18 -17.99 60.64
N PRO A 493 3.45 -17.59 60.83
CA PRO A 493 4.24 -17.90 62.04
C PRO A 493 3.83 -17.14 63.32
N HIS A 494 2.93 -16.15 63.27
CA HIS A 494 2.64 -15.22 64.39
C HIS A 494 1.27 -15.44 65.09
N ARG A 495 0.72 -16.66 65.11
CA ARG A 495 -0.58 -16.93 65.77
C ARG A 495 -0.43 -17.36 67.25
N ARG A 496 -1.34 -16.90 68.13
CA ARG A 496 -1.42 -17.28 69.56
C ARG A 496 -1.84 -18.76 69.75
N ASP A 497 -1.53 -19.34 70.91
CA ASP A 497 -1.64 -20.76 71.33
C ASP A 497 -2.95 -21.54 71.04
N TYR A 498 -4.02 -20.91 70.57
CA TYR A 498 -5.33 -21.55 70.38
C TYR A 498 -5.63 -22.04 68.95
N SER A 499 -4.76 -21.79 67.96
CA SER A 499 -4.94 -22.25 66.57
C SER A 499 -3.62 -22.74 65.96
N LYS A 500 -3.38 -24.06 65.99
CA LYS A 500 -2.26 -24.69 65.27
C LYS A 500 -2.73 -25.13 63.88
N PRO A 501 -1.99 -24.85 62.79
CA PRO A 501 -2.39 -25.24 61.43
C PRO A 501 -2.81 -26.71 61.29
N ALA A 502 -2.06 -27.63 61.91
CA ALA A 502 -2.41 -29.05 61.93
C ALA A 502 -3.73 -29.36 62.67
N ALA A 503 -4.06 -28.63 63.73
CA ALA A 503 -5.31 -28.82 64.49
C ALA A 503 -6.52 -28.19 63.79
N ASP A 504 -6.33 -27.07 63.10
CA ASP A 504 -7.37 -26.42 62.28
C ASP A 504 -7.71 -27.27 61.06
N LEU A 505 -6.68 -27.80 60.40
CA LEU A 505 -6.83 -28.71 59.27
C LEU A 505 -7.63 -29.96 59.66
N ARG A 506 -7.25 -30.63 60.76
CA ARG A 506 -7.97 -31.81 61.27
C ARG A 506 -9.41 -31.51 61.65
N ARG A 507 -9.69 -30.36 62.26
CA ARG A 507 -11.06 -29.95 62.60
C ARG A 507 -11.90 -29.70 61.36
N LYS A 508 -11.32 -29.09 60.33
CA LYS A 508 -12.03 -28.79 59.09
C LYS A 508 -12.38 -30.07 58.32
N LEU A 509 -11.43 -30.99 58.19
CA LEU A 509 -11.63 -32.27 57.52
C LEU A 509 -12.64 -33.20 58.22
N ALA A 510 -12.82 -33.06 59.54
CA ALA A 510 -13.82 -33.84 60.29
C ALA A 510 -15.28 -33.42 60.03
N HIS A 511 -15.51 -32.27 59.40
CA HIS A 511 -16.85 -31.68 59.24
C HIS A 511 -17.18 -31.24 57.81
N GLU A 512 -16.20 -30.75 57.03
CA GLU A 512 -16.37 -30.16 55.70
C GLU A 512 -15.07 -30.30 54.88
N ASP A 513 -14.76 -31.51 54.42
CA ASP A 513 -13.55 -31.84 53.67
C ASP A 513 -13.48 -31.18 52.28
N ASP A 514 -14.64 -31.00 51.64
CA ASP A 514 -14.78 -30.41 50.31
C ASP A 514 -14.68 -28.87 50.25
N MET A 515 -14.42 -28.22 51.42
CA MET A 515 -14.26 -26.77 51.59
C MET A 515 -12.81 -26.34 51.83
N LEU A 516 -11.85 -27.27 51.71
CA LEU A 516 -10.43 -26.98 51.68
C LEU A 516 -9.87 -27.37 50.32
N LEU A 517 -9.34 -26.39 49.59
CA LEU A 517 -8.84 -26.59 48.24
C LEU A 517 -7.32 -26.40 48.21
N VAL A 518 -6.65 -27.24 47.43
CA VAL A 518 -5.23 -27.11 47.08
C VAL A 518 -5.11 -26.76 45.60
N GLY A 519 -4.13 -25.93 45.26
CA GLY A 519 -3.74 -25.60 43.91
C GLY A 519 -2.40 -26.24 43.61
N THR A 520 -2.36 -27.09 42.58
CA THR A 520 -1.17 -27.85 42.21
C THR A 520 -0.63 -27.40 40.86
N LEU A 521 0.70 -27.38 40.74
CA LEU A 521 1.45 -27.20 39.49
C LEU A 521 2.43 -28.36 39.37
N ASP A 522 2.40 -29.07 38.24
CA ASP A 522 3.21 -30.28 38.02
C ASP A 522 3.13 -31.29 39.18
N ASP A 523 1.91 -31.50 39.69
CA ASP A 523 1.56 -32.36 40.84
C ASP A 523 2.11 -31.91 42.22
N GLU A 524 2.77 -30.75 42.33
CA GLU A 524 3.19 -30.17 43.61
C GLU A 524 2.20 -29.13 44.15
N VAL A 525 1.90 -29.17 45.45
CA VAL A 525 1.01 -28.20 46.11
C VAL A 525 1.71 -26.85 46.29
N VAL A 526 1.27 -25.85 45.52
CA VAL A 526 1.85 -24.49 45.50
C VAL A 526 0.91 -23.42 46.06
N ALA A 527 -0.37 -23.75 46.25
CA ALA A 527 -1.37 -22.85 46.81
C ALA A 527 -2.46 -23.58 47.60
N THR A 528 -3.12 -22.91 48.54
CA THR A 528 -4.21 -23.46 49.35
C THR A 528 -5.24 -22.40 49.72
N VAL A 529 -6.52 -22.80 49.85
CA VAL A 529 -7.58 -21.95 50.41
C VAL A 529 -8.54 -22.74 51.28
N MET A 530 -8.75 -22.27 52.53
CA MET A 530 -9.71 -22.84 53.47
C MET A 530 -10.96 -21.97 53.54
N ILE A 531 -12.10 -22.57 53.21
CA ILE A 531 -13.38 -21.88 53.05
C ILE A 531 -14.31 -22.24 54.21
N GLY A 532 -15.05 -21.28 54.75
CA GLY A 532 -16.16 -21.49 55.68
C GLY A 532 -17.48 -21.11 55.07
N TYR A 533 -18.56 -21.83 55.42
CA TYR A 533 -19.91 -21.52 54.98
C TYR A 533 -20.93 -21.83 56.08
N ASP A 534 -21.83 -20.90 56.36
CA ASP A 534 -22.83 -21.02 57.45
C ASP A 534 -24.29 -21.09 56.93
N GLY A 535 -24.48 -21.45 55.66
CA GLY A 535 -25.80 -21.49 55.01
C GLY A 535 -26.23 -20.17 54.34
N HIS A 536 -25.57 -19.05 54.62
CA HIS A 536 -25.91 -17.77 53.98
C HIS A 536 -24.70 -16.86 53.71
N ARG A 537 -23.59 -17.02 54.43
CA ARG A 537 -22.35 -16.26 54.29
C ARG A 537 -21.14 -17.19 54.18
N GLY A 538 -20.20 -16.79 53.34
CA GLY A 538 -18.92 -17.45 53.14
C GLY A 538 -17.78 -16.69 53.81
N TRP A 539 -16.75 -17.41 54.24
CA TRP A 539 -15.53 -16.88 54.84
C TRP A 539 -14.30 -17.54 54.23
N ILE A 540 -13.21 -16.78 54.06
CA ILE A 540 -11.90 -17.36 53.77
C ILE A 540 -11.07 -17.32 55.06
N TYR A 541 -10.71 -18.49 55.58
CA TYR A 541 -9.95 -18.61 56.84
C TYR A 541 -8.44 -18.63 56.63
N TYR A 542 -7.99 -19.33 55.58
CA TYR A 542 -6.58 -19.39 55.17
C TYR A 542 -6.51 -19.28 53.65
N LEU A 543 -5.62 -18.43 53.15
CA LEU A 543 -5.23 -18.37 51.75
C LEU A 543 -3.72 -18.24 51.72
N ALA A 544 -3.03 -19.21 51.13
CA ALA A 544 -1.58 -19.22 51.04
C ALA A 544 -1.14 -19.62 49.64
N VAL A 545 -0.10 -18.96 49.16
CA VAL A 545 0.56 -19.20 47.87
C VAL A 545 2.06 -19.15 48.11
N ASP A 546 2.81 -20.06 47.48
CA ASP A 546 4.27 -20.08 47.54
C ASP A 546 4.84 -18.69 47.19
N PRO A 547 5.71 -18.10 48.04
CA PRO A 547 6.34 -16.79 47.82
C PRO A 547 6.96 -16.57 46.45
N ASN A 548 7.61 -17.59 45.88
CA ASN A 548 8.31 -17.49 44.61
C ASN A 548 7.35 -17.47 43.41
N LEU A 549 6.09 -17.86 43.63
CA LEU A 549 5.02 -17.89 42.62
C LEU A 549 3.97 -16.81 42.86
N ARG A 550 4.20 -15.90 43.82
CA ARG A 550 3.35 -14.72 44.02
C ARG A 550 3.47 -13.82 42.78
N ARG A 551 2.35 -13.17 42.41
CA ARG A 551 2.17 -12.34 41.19
C ARG A 551 1.86 -13.10 39.89
N GLN A 552 1.78 -14.43 39.92
CA GLN A 552 1.30 -15.23 38.78
C GLN A 552 -0.23 -15.46 38.78
N GLY A 553 -0.99 -14.65 39.51
CA GLY A 553 -2.45 -14.76 39.60
C GLY A 553 -2.99 -15.97 40.38
N LEU A 554 -2.13 -16.86 40.91
CA LEU A 554 -2.55 -18.11 41.58
C LEU A 554 -3.47 -17.87 42.79
N GLY A 555 -3.22 -16.83 43.59
CA GLY A 555 -4.10 -16.47 44.71
C GLY A 555 -5.50 -16.04 44.27
N ARG A 556 -5.62 -15.37 43.12
CA ARG A 556 -6.91 -14.99 42.51
C ARG A 556 -7.63 -16.23 41.96
N GLN A 557 -6.91 -17.19 41.40
CA GLN A 557 -7.49 -18.45 40.93
C GLN A 557 -8.05 -19.27 42.10
N MET A 558 -7.31 -19.39 43.21
CA MET A 558 -7.78 -20.05 44.44
C MET A 558 -9.03 -19.37 45.02
N LEU A 559 -9.05 -18.03 45.07
CA LEU A 559 -10.24 -17.28 45.50
C LEU A 559 -11.43 -17.45 44.54
N THR A 560 -11.18 -17.54 43.23
CA THR A 560 -12.23 -17.78 42.22
C THR A 560 -12.84 -19.17 42.35
N ALA A 561 -12.01 -20.18 42.64
CA ALA A 561 -12.47 -21.53 42.94
C ALA A 561 -13.32 -21.55 44.23
N ALA A 562 -12.89 -20.84 45.27
CA ALA A 562 -13.64 -20.69 46.50
C ALA A 562 -14.99 -19.97 46.29
N GLU A 563 -15.01 -18.89 45.52
CA GLU A 563 -16.25 -18.19 45.15
C GLU A 563 -17.19 -19.08 44.34
N THR A 564 -16.67 -19.88 43.41
CA THR A 564 -17.46 -20.82 42.60
C THR A 564 -18.09 -21.89 43.47
N LYS A 565 -17.33 -22.45 44.42
CA LYS A 565 -17.83 -23.42 45.40
C LYS A 565 -18.95 -22.81 46.25
N LEU A 566 -18.73 -21.63 46.82
CA LEU A 566 -19.72 -20.91 47.62
C LEU A 566 -20.97 -20.52 46.81
N ARG A 567 -20.82 -20.14 45.54
CA ARG A 567 -21.94 -19.82 44.65
C ARG A 567 -22.83 -21.02 44.38
N ARG A 568 -22.25 -22.21 44.18
CA ARG A 568 -23.01 -23.47 44.01
C ARG A 568 -23.82 -23.84 45.24
N LEU A 569 -23.36 -23.44 46.43
CA LEU A 569 -24.06 -23.64 47.69
C LEU A 569 -25.13 -22.56 47.96
N GLY A 570 -25.31 -21.59 47.06
CA GLY A 570 -26.28 -20.50 47.23
C GLY A 570 -25.79 -19.38 48.17
N CYS A 571 -24.49 -19.28 48.43
CA CYS A 571 -23.93 -18.19 49.22
C CYS A 571 -24.04 -16.85 48.46
N THR A 572 -24.58 -15.83 49.12
CA THR A 572 -24.81 -14.49 48.53
C THR A 572 -23.72 -13.49 48.89
N LYS A 573 -22.84 -13.82 49.83
CA LYS A 573 -21.81 -12.90 50.34
C LYS A 573 -20.58 -13.64 50.88
N LEU A 574 -19.40 -13.26 50.39
CA LEU A 574 -18.10 -13.71 50.89
C LEU A 574 -17.44 -12.60 51.72
N ASN A 575 -16.87 -12.96 52.87
CA ASN A 575 -16.11 -12.04 53.71
C ASN A 575 -14.66 -12.51 53.87
N LEU A 576 -13.73 -11.58 53.73
CA LEU A 576 -12.30 -11.75 53.95
C LEU A 576 -11.89 -10.85 55.13
N GLN A 577 -11.20 -11.38 56.15
CA GLN A 577 -10.68 -10.57 57.24
C GLN A 577 -9.16 -10.37 57.09
N VAL A 578 -8.70 -9.13 57.16
CA VAL A 578 -7.29 -8.71 57.05
C VAL A 578 -6.94 -7.85 58.27
N LEU A 579 -5.75 -7.96 58.86
CA LEU A 579 -5.35 -7.13 60.02
C LEU A 579 -5.05 -5.68 59.56
N GLY A 580 -5.40 -4.64 60.34
CA GLY A 580 -5.36 -3.24 59.88
C GLY A 580 -4.70 -2.24 60.83
N GLU A 581 -3.65 -1.56 60.37
CA GLU A 581 -2.87 -0.56 61.11
C GLU A 581 -3.30 0.88 60.74
N ASN A 582 -4.11 1.53 61.59
CA ASN A 582 -4.34 2.99 61.55
C ASN A 582 -4.33 3.56 62.98
N THR A 583 -3.19 4.15 63.36
CA THR A 583 -2.85 4.48 64.74
C THR A 583 -3.63 5.66 65.33
N GLN A 584 -4.13 6.61 64.52
CA GLN A 584 -4.86 7.77 65.03
C GLN A 584 -6.29 7.42 65.48
N VAL A 585 -6.94 6.47 64.80
CA VAL A 585 -8.30 6.02 65.11
C VAL A 585 -8.31 5.05 66.29
N ILE A 586 -7.30 4.18 66.41
CA ILE A 586 -7.16 3.22 67.52
C ILE A 586 -7.00 3.95 68.86
N ALA A 587 -6.18 5.00 68.89
CA ALA A 587 -5.95 5.81 70.09
C ALA A 587 -7.22 6.53 70.60
N PHE A 588 -8.20 6.80 69.73
CA PHE A 588 -9.50 7.36 70.14
C PHE A 588 -10.36 6.34 70.89
N TYR A 589 -10.39 5.09 70.45
CA TYR A 589 -11.22 4.02 71.03
C TYR A 589 -10.60 3.35 72.26
N GLU A 590 -9.27 3.22 72.33
CA GLU A 590 -8.57 2.77 73.55
C GLU A 590 -8.76 3.76 74.71
N ARG A 591 -8.80 5.07 74.42
CA ARG A 591 -9.10 6.11 75.43
C ARG A 591 -10.53 6.03 75.97
N MET A 592 -11.43 5.32 75.29
CA MET A 592 -12.79 5.05 75.76
C MET A 592 -12.93 3.66 76.42
N GLY A 593 -11.83 2.94 76.64
CA GLY A 593 -11.81 1.70 77.43
C GLY A 593 -12.22 0.42 76.69
N PHE A 594 -12.28 0.46 75.35
CA PHE A 594 -12.55 -0.74 74.55
C PHE A 594 -11.28 -1.52 74.26
N ALA A 595 -11.32 -2.85 74.39
CA ALA A 595 -10.29 -3.74 73.88
C ALA A 595 -10.42 -3.84 72.36
N VAL A 596 -9.36 -3.45 71.63
CA VAL A 596 -9.39 -3.39 70.16
C VAL A 596 -8.72 -4.63 69.57
N GLU A 597 -9.47 -5.43 68.83
CA GLU A 597 -8.91 -6.38 67.87
C GLU A 597 -8.80 -5.69 66.50
N GLN A 598 -7.60 -5.60 65.94
CA GLN A 598 -7.39 -5.05 64.59
C GLN A 598 -7.85 -6.07 63.53
N ARG A 599 -9.08 -5.96 63.01
CA ARG A 599 -9.51 -6.71 61.81
C ARG A 599 -10.32 -5.83 60.86
N ILE A 600 -9.83 -5.65 59.64
CA ILE A 600 -10.54 -5.12 58.47
C ILE A 600 -11.32 -6.26 57.83
N SER A 601 -12.65 -6.18 57.84
CA SER A 601 -13.51 -7.15 57.15
C SER A 601 -13.90 -6.60 55.77
N LEU A 602 -13.40 -7.22 54.71
CA LEU A 602 -13.69 -6.92 53.32
C LEU A 602 -14.78 -7.88 52.83
N GLY A 603 -15.97 -7.35 52.55
CA GLY A 603 -17.12 -8.14 52.09
C GLY A 603 -17.39 -7.95 50.60
N LYS A 604 -17.51 -9.06 49.85
CA LYS A 604 -17.89 -9.08 48.43
C LYS A 604 -19.25 -9.79 48.29
N ARG A 605 -20.20 -9.18 47.57
CA ARG A 605 -21.44 -9.88 47.16
C ARG A 605 -21.09 -10.91 46.08
N ILE A 606 -21.63 -12.11 46.23
CA ILE A 606 -21.57 -13.15 45.20
C ILE A 606 -22.95 -13.17 44.55
N GLU A 607 -23.01 -12.92 43.24
CA GLU A 607 -24.27 -13.05 42.49
C GLU A 607 -24.72 -14.51 42.51
N THR A 608 -25.87 -14.76 43.11
CA THR A 608 -26.54 -16.06 43.04
C THR A 608 -27.16 -16.21 41.65
N ILE A 609 -27.07 -17.42 41.10
CA ILE A 609 -27.75 -17.77 39.84
C ILE A 609 -29.26 -17.57 40.07
N ALA A 610 -29.80 -16.49 39.53
CA ALA A 610 -31.23 -16.37 39.32
C ALA A 610 -31.62 -17.47 38.34
N TRP A 611 -32.39 -18.45 38.82
CA TRP A 611 -33.09 -19.35 37.92
C TRP A 611 -33.92 -18.51 36.96
N CYS A 612 -33.70 -18.78 35.67
CA CYS A 612 -34.00 -17.91 34.54
C CYS A 612 -35.45 -17.43 34.54
N SER A 613 -35.67 -16.15 34.84
CA SER A 613 -36.88 -15.43 34.45
C SER A 613 -36.49 -14.01 34.03
N SER A 614 -36.75 -13.71 32.76
CA SER A 614 -36.62 -12.42 32.06
C SER A 614 -35.28 -12.11 31.34
N ARG A 615 -35.39 -12.14 30.00
CA ARG A 615 -34.55 -11.54 28.94
C ARG A 615 -33.19 -12.17 28.66
N VAL A 616 -33.24 -13.22 27.84
CA VAL A 616 -32.12 -13.61 26.96
C VAL A 616 -32.03 -12.57 25.83
N ASP A 617 -30.88 -11.92 25.72
CA ASP A 617 -30.50 -11.12 24.56
C ASP A 617 -30.05 -12.07 23.44
N LEU A 618 -30.84 -12.18 22.37
CA LEU A 618 -30.60 -13.09 21.24
C LEU A 618 -29.57 -12.56 20.23
N SER A 619 -28.83 -11.49 20.54
CA SER A 619 -27.78 -10.95 19.65
C SER A 619 -26.44 -11.70 19.69
N ARG A 620 -26.34 -12.83 20.43
CA ARG A 620 -25.11 -13.65 20.50
C ARG A 620 -25.40 -15.15 20.27
N PRO A 621 -25.39 -15.63 19.02
CA PRO A 621 -25.60 -17.06 18.73
C PRO A 621 -24.38 -17.96 19.03
N ALA A 622 -23.18 -17.37 19.18
CA ALA A 622 -21.92 -18.12 19.10
C ALA A 622 -21.44 -18.79 20.40
N GLU A 623 -22.13 -18.61 21.53
CA GLU A 623 -21.71 -19.19 22.81
C GLU A 623 -22.46 -20.47 23.23
N CYS A 624 -23.51 -20.89 22.52
CA CYS A 624 -24.26 -22.12 22.85
C CYS A 624 -23.96 -23.34 21.95
N LEU A 625 -23.10 -23.24 20.94
CA LEU A 625 -22.91 -24.30 19.92
C LEU A 625 -21.47 -24.82 19.83
N ARG A 626 -20.90 -25.22 20.96
CA ARG A 626 -19.68 -26.04 21.00
C ARG A 626 -19.92 -27.26 21.87
N SER A 627 -20.65 -28.26 21.35
CA SER A 627 -20.64 -29.60 21.92
C SER A 627 -19.79 -30.52 21.06
N GLU A 628 -18.88 -31.25 21.69
CA GLU A 628 -18.03 -32.28 21.06
C GLU A 628 -18.86 -33.41 20.42
N GLU A 629 -20.13 -33.55 20.82
CA GLU A 629 -21.11 -34.52 20.30
C GLU A 629 -21.46 -34.30 18.82
N LEU A 630 -21.48 -33.05 18.34
CA LEU A 630 -21.79 -32.73 16.94
C LEU A 630 -20.65 -33.09 15.97
N ARG A 631 -19.40 -33.05 16.45
CA ARG A 631 -18.22 -33.48 15.68
C ARG A 631 -18.10 -34.99 15.59
N ALA A 632 -18.52 -35.72 16.63
CA ALA A 632 -18.52 -37.17 16.64
C ALA A 632 -19.63 -37.76 15.74
N ALA A 633 -20.76 -37.06 15.57
CA ALA A 633 -21.90 -37.56 14.81
C ALA A 633 -21.80 -37.36 13.28
N PHE A 634 -21.02 -36.38 12.81
CA PHE A 634 -20.87 -36.06 11.39
C PHE A 634 -19.41 -35.67 11.04
N PRO A 635 -18.48 -36.64 11.02
CA PRO A 635 -17.07 -36.37 10.77
C PRO A 635 -16.81 -35.85 9.33
N ASP A 636 -17.63 -36.26 8.36
CA ASP A 636 -17.38 -35.98 6.93
C ASP A 636 -17.97 -34.64 6.45
N VAL A 637 -18.91 -34.05 7.22
CA VAL A 637 -19.50 -32.72 6.95
C VAL A 637 -18.47 -31.58 7.17
N TYR A 638 -17.32 -31.89 7.77
CA TYR A 638 -16.23 -30.96 8.01
C TYR A 638 -15.03 -31.15 7.07
N THR A 639 -15.26 -31.72 5.87
CA THR A 639 -14.26 -31.78 4.79
C THR A 639 -14.64 -30.82 3.65
N ASN A 640 -13.64 -30.33 2.90
CA ASN A 640 -13.76 -29.23 1.92
C ASN A 640 -14.16 -29.70 0.51
N GLU A 641 -14.77 -30.87 0.37
CA GLU A 641 -15.38 -31.34 -0.89
C GLU A 641 -16.90 -31.03 -0.88
N PRO A 642 -17.54 -30.76 -2.03
CA PRO A 642 -18.98 -30.55 -2.08
C PRO A 642 -19.75 -31.80 -1.63
N TYR A 643 -20.35 -31.74 -0.44
CA TYR A 643 -21.13 -32.83 0.14
C TYR A 643 -22.61 -32.70 -0.22
N TRP A 644 -23.16 -33.70 -0.90
CA TRP A 644 -24.59 -33.78 -1.25
C TRP A 644 -25.37 -34.36 -0.07
N LEU A 645 -26.22 -33.57 0.57
CA LEU A 645 -27.06 -34.06 1.66
C LEU A 645 -28.15 -34.99 1.12
N SER A 646 -28.15 -36.23 1.60
CA SER A 646 -29.28 -37.14 1.34
C SER A 646 -30.50 -36.73 2.17
N ILE A 647 -31.69 -37.18 1.77
CA ILE A 647 -32.94 -37.00 2.56
C ILE A 647 -32.79 -37.58 3.97
N ASP A 648 -31.98 -38.63 4.14
CA ASP A 648 -31.71 -39.24 5.46
C ASP A 648 -30.78 -38.37 6.33
N ASP A 649 -29.86 -37.63 5.74
CA ASP A 649 -28.97 -36.69 6.46
C ASP A 649 -29.75 -35.47 6.97
N VAL A 650 -30.67 -34.95 6.15
CA VAL A 650 -31.62 -33.89 6.53
C VAL A 650 -32.53 -34.38 7.66
N SER A 651 -32.99 -35.63 7.60
CA SER A 651 -33.82 -36.25 8.66
C SER A 651 -33.05 -36.43 9.98
N ARG A 652 -31.75 -36.77 9.94
CA ARG A 652 -30.89 -36.86 11.13
C ARG A 652 -30.59 -35.51 11.77
N LEU A 653 -30.31 -34.48 10.96
CA LEU A 653 -30.11 -33.09 11.41
C LEU A 653 -31.36 -32.53 12.12
N LEU A 654 -32.54 -32.82 11.59
CA LEU A 654 -33.82 -32.40 12.18
C LEU A 654 -34.14 -33.14 13.48
N LYS A 655 -33.75 -34.41 13.63
CA LYS A 655 -33.87 -35.17 14.88
C LYS A 655 -32.91 -34.68 15.98
N LEU A 656 -31.69 -34.27 15.61
CA LEU A 656 -30.72 -33.67 16.53
C LEU A 656 -31.21 -32.31 17.09
N ARG A 657 -31.96 -31.55 16.27
CA ARG A 657 -32.61 -30.31 16.69
C ARG A 657 -33.81 -30.57 17.61
N ALA A 658 -34.55 -31.66 17.41
CA ALA A 658 -35.67 -32.03 18.28
C ALA A 658 -35.23 -32.47 19.69
N SER A 659 -34.06 -33.10 19.85
CA SER A 659 -33.52 -33.44 21.18
C SER A 659 -33.04 -32.22 21.98
N LEU A 660 -32.59 -31.16 21.29
CA LEU A 660 -32.18 -29.90 21.91
C LEU A 660 -33.37 -29.02 22.35
N VAL A 661 -34.54 -29.18 21.72
CA VAL A 661 -35.74 -28.38 22.00
C VAL A 661 -36.64 -29.00 23.08
N ALA A 662 -36.51 -30.31 23.37
CA ALA A 662 -37.29 -31.00 24.40
C ALA A 662 -37.01 -30.55 25.85
N GLY A 663 -35.98 -29.73 26.09
CA GLY A 663 -35.63 -29.21 27.42
C GLY A 663 -36.32 -27.90 27.84
N ALA A 664 -37.01 -27.20 26.93
CA ALA A 664 -37.56 -25.87 27.21
C ALA A 664 -39.07 -25.91 27.49
N ARG A 665 -39.47 -26.22 28.73
CA ARG A 665 -40.84 -25.98 29.22
C ARG A 665 -40.93 -24.57 29.82
N HIS A 666 -41.39 -23.58 29.05
CA HIS A 666 -42.45 -22.62 29.42
C HIS A 666 -42.56 -21.43 28.45
N SER A 667 -43.74 -21.33 27.84
CA SER A 667 -44.50 -20.16 27.36
C SER A 667 -43.78 -18.84 27.02
N GLU A 668 -43.75 -18.51 25.72
CA GLU A 668 -44.22 -17.21 25.20
C GLU A 668 -44.64 -17.36 23.72
N LYS A 669 -45.73 -16.68 23.34
CA LYS A 669 -46.43 -16.84 22.06
C LYS A 669 -45.67 -16.13 20.92
N TYR A 670 -45.30 -16.86 19.87
CA TYR A 670 -44.79 -16.27 18.63
C TYR A 670 -45.91 -16.10 17.59
N ARG A 671 -46.07 -14.90 17.01
CA ARG A 671 -46.94 -14.62 15.86
C ARG A 671 -46.07 -14.32 14.64
N GLY A 672 -46.32 -14.98 13.50
CA GLY A 672 -45.65 -14.72 12.20
C GLY A 672 -46.66 -14.51 11.08
N ARG A 673 -46.29 -13.73 10.04
CA ARG A 673 -47.11 -13.38 8.86
C ARG A 673 -46.47 -14.02 7.62
N LEU A 674 -47.28 -14.57 6.70
CA LEU A 674 -46.85 -15.14 5.42
C LEU A 674 -47.51 -14.36 4.28
N ILE A 675 -46.76 -13.94 3.25
CA ILE A 675 -47.28 -13.22 2.08
C ILE A 675 -46.78 -13.96 0.82
N TYR A 676 -47.65 -14.19 -0.17
CA TYR A 676 -47.31 -14.77 -1.47
C TYR A 676 -47.90 -13.91 -2.61
N TYR A 677 -47.29 -13.98 -3.81
CA TYR A 677 -47.81 -13.38 -5.04
C TYR A 677 -47.95 -14.46 -6.10
N GLU A 678 -49.08 -14.48 -6.80
CA GLU A 678 -49.37 -15.37 -7.92
C GLU A 678 -49.37 -14.52 -9.21
N LEU A 679 -48.50 -14.86 -10.17
CA LEU A 679 -48.50 -14.25 -11.51
C LEU A 679 -49.09 -15.27 -12.48
N GLU A 680 -50.40 -15.22 -12.70
CA GLU A 680 -51.02 -15.85 -13.86
C GLU A 680 -50.86 -14.94 -15.09
N GLY A 681 -50.38 -15.52 -16.19
CA GLY A 681 -50.22 -14.81 -17.45
C GLY A 681 -51.56 -14.61 -18.16
N SER A 682 -51.90 -13.37 -18.50
CA SER A 682 -52.46 -12.95 -19.80
C SER A 682 -52.88 -11.47 -19.76
N GLU A 683 -52.56 -10.77 -20.85
CA GLU A 683 -53.18 -9.57 -21.43
C GLU A 683 -53.79 -8.46 -20.52
N ALA A 684 -53.16 -7.27 -20.63
CA ALA A 684 -53.68 -5.90 -20.46
C ALA A 684 -55.02 -5.64 -19.73
N SER A 685 -54.96 -4.95 -18.59
CA SER A 685 -55.61 -3.66 -18.28
C SER A 685 -55.67 -3.42 -16.76
N GLY A 686 -55.64 -2.15 -16.35
CA GLY A 686 -55.33 -1.74 -14.97
C GLY A 686 -56.26 -2.23 -13.86
N GLY A 687 -55.75 -2.16 -12.64
CA GLY A 687 -56.51 -2.37 -11.40
C GLY A 687 -55.67 -3.03 -10.32
N SER A 688 -55.37 -2.28 -9.27
CA SER A 688 -54.83 -2.79 -8.01
C SER A 688 -55.89 -3.64 -7.29
N GLU A 689 -55.61 -4.91 -7.01
CA GLU A 689 -56.31 -5.66 -5.95
C GLU A 689 -55.32 -6.43 -5.07
N VAL A 690 -55.42 -6.15 -3.78
CA VAL A 690 -54.78 -6.87 -2.67
C VAL A 690 -55.77 -7.93 -2.20
N CYS A 691 -55.38 -9.21 -2.15
CA CYS A 691 -56.19 -10.26 -1.53
C CYS A 691 -55.59 -10.81 -0.23
N SER A 692 -56.29 -10.47 0.86
CA SER A 692 -56.43 -11.12 2.19
C SER A 692 -55.21 -11.32 3.09
N ASP A 693 -55.20 -10.55 4.20
CA ASP A 693 -54.53 -10.86 5.47
C ASP A 693 -55.29 -11.97 6.22
N GLY A 694 -54.66 -13.12 6.44
CA GLY A 694 -55.15 -14.18 7.33
C GLY A 694 -54.17 -14.46 8.47
N TYR A 695 -54.61 -14.28 9.72
CA TYR A 695 -53.85 -14.69 10.91
C TYR A 695 -54.19 -16.14 11.28
N PHE A 696 -53.18 -17.01 11.39
CA PHE A 696 -53.35 -18.35 11.99
C PHE A 696 -53.01 -18.31 13.49
N ASP A 697 -53.87 -18.94 14.31
CA ASP A 697 -53.60 -19.27 15.72
C ASP A 697 -53.03 -20.69 15.79
N PHE A 698 -51.85 -20.85 16.41
CA PHE A 698 -51.09 -22.11 16.45
C PHE A 698 -51.52 -23.03 17.60
N SER A 699 -52.78 -23.00 17.99
CA SER A 699 -53.31 -23.81 19.08
C SER A 699 -53.63 -25.27 18.67
N ASP A 700 -53.71 -25.58 17.38
CA ASP A 700 -53.99 -26.94 16.85
C ASP A 700 -52.98 -27.36 15.76
N VAL A 701 -51.73 -27.61 16.14
CA VAL A 701 -50.70 -28.12 15.19
C VAL A 701 -50.77 -29.66 15.13
N PRO A 702 -50.95 -30.29 13.95
CA PRO A 702 -50.90 -31.74 13.80
C PRO A 702 -49.47 -32.28 14.03
N PRO A 703 -49.31 -33.58 14.38
CA PRO A 703 -48.02 -34.18 14.70
C PRO A 703 -46.97 -33.95 13.60
N TRP A 704 -45.71 -33.85 14.00
CA TRP A 704 -44.55 -33.59 13.13
C TRP A 704 -44.49 -34.47 11.87
N ASP A 705 -45.02 -35.69 11.95
CA ASP A 705 -45.09 -36.63 10.83
C ASP A 705 -45.96 -36.12 9.65
N THR A 706 -46.91 -35.22 9.93
CA THR A 706 -47.76 -34.56 8.93
C THR A 706 -46.99 -33.49 8.14
N TRP A 707 -46.02 -32.84 8.79
CA TRP A 707 -45.15 -31.84 8.14
C TRP A 707 -44.12 -32.52 7.24
N VAL A 708 -43.61 -33.68 7.63
CA VAL A 708 -42.69 -34.48 6.80
C VAL A 708 -43.40 -34.99 5.53
N ALA A 709 -44.68 -35.34 5.62
CA ALA A 709 -45.49 -35.73 4.45
C ALA A 709 -45.75 -34.55 3.48
N LEU A 710 -45.97 -33.33 3.99
CA LEU A 710 -46.24 -32.15 3.14
C LEU A 710 -45.00 -31.62 2.41
N PHE A 711 -43.80 -31.74 3.02
CA PHE A 711 -42.54 -31.32 2.42
C PHE A 711 -41.96 -32.37 1.46
N SER A 712 -42.19 -33.66 1.71
CA SER A 712 -41.73 -34.74 0.83
C SER A 712 -42.51 -34.80 -0.50
N ASP A 713 -43.83 -34.60 -0.46
CA ASP A 713 -44.67 -34.65 -1.67
C ASP A 713 -44.50 -33.41 -2.58
N ASN A 714 -44.26 -32.24 -2.00
CA ASN A 714 -43.99 -31.02 -2.75
C ASN A 714 -42.53 -30.91 -3.22
N GLY A 715 -41.56 -31.38 -2.42
CA GLY A 715 -40.15 -31.42 -2.81
C GLY A 715 -39.88 -32.33 -4.01
N ALA A 716 -40.52 -33.50 -4.06
CA ALA A 716 -40.43 -34.42 -5.19
C ALA A 716 -41.09 -33.88 -6.47
N ARG A 717 -42.21 -33.15 -6.34
CA ARG A 717 -42.91 -32.50 -7.47
C ARG A 717 -42.15 -31.31 -8.06
N LEU A 718 -41.34 -30.61 -7.26
CA LEU A 718 -40.55 -29.45 -7.68
C LEU A 718 -39.22 -29.86 -8.34
N ALA A 719 -38.59 -30.93 -7.85
CA ALA A 719 -37.42 -31.53 -8.49
C ALA A 719 -37.73 -32.13 -9.88
N ALA A 720 -38.92 -32.73 -10.06
CA ALA A 720 -39.37 -33.26 -11.35
C ALA A 720 -39.67 -32.19 -12.43
N LYS A 721 -39.71 -30.90 -12.06
CA LYS A 721 -40.01 -29.77 -12.97
C LYS A 721 -38.81 -28.82 -13.20
N GLY A 722 -37.61 -29.21 -12.77
CA GLY A 722 -36.37 -28.50 -13.09
C GLY A 722 -36.05 -27.27 -12.23
N PHE A 723 -36.56 -27.19 -10.99
CA PHE A 723 -36.22 -26.11 -10.05
C PHE A 723 -35.04 -26.48 -9.14
N LEU A 724 -34.11 -25.55 -8.93
CA LEU A 724 -32.99 -25.68 -7.99
C LEU A 724 -33.30 -24.90 -6.70
N ILE A 725 -33.12 -25.53 -5.53
CA ILE A 725 -33.24 -24.89 -4.22
C ILE A 725 -31.81 -24.71 -3.68
N ALA A 726 -31.33 -23.47 -3.57
CA ALA A 726 -30.05 -23.15 -2.96
C ALA A 726 -30.24 -22.61 -1.54
N TRP A 727 -29.39 -23.05 -0.62
CA TRP A 727 -29.26 -22.46 0.71
C TRP A 727 -28.12 -21.43 0.66
N VAL A 728 -28.40 -20.19 1.05
CA VAL A 728 -27.37 -19.14 1.23
C VAL A 728 -27.39 -18.74 2.70
N PRO A 729 -26.33 -19.05 3.49
CA PRO A 729 -26.16 -18.47 4.81
C PRO A 729 -25.71 -17.01 4.68
N ASP A 730 -26.46 -16.09 5.26
CA ASP A 730 -26.07 -14.69 5.44
C ASP A 730 -24.94 -14.57 6.48
N PRO A 731 -23.84 -13.87 6.19
CA PRO A 731 -22.88 -13.51 7.21
C PRO A 731 -22.77 -12.00 7.46
N PHE A 732 -23.77 -11.14 7.23
CA PHE A 732 -23.68 -9.74 7.71
C PHE A 732 -25.01 -9.08 8.10
N SER A 733 -25.23 -8.88 9.41
CA SER A 733 -26.12 -7.84 9.90
C SER A 733 -25.41 -6.97 10.94
N GLY A 734 -25.07 -5.74 10.57
CA GLY A 734 -24.42 -4.79 11.48
C GLY A 734 -24.12 -3.40 10.91
N LEU A 735 -25.05 -2.78 10.17
CA LEU A 735 -25.04 -1.33 9.91
C LEU A 735 -26.43 -0.71 10.13
N ALA A 736 -26.51 -0.01 11.27
CA ALA A 736 -27.31 1.15 11.66
C ALA A 736 -28.68 1.45 11.00
N GLN A 737 -29.73 1.43 11.83
CA GLN A 737 -30.83 2.38 11.75
C GLN A 737 -30.35 3.80 12.09
N LYS A 738 -30.64 4.78 11.23
CA LYS A 738 -31.13 6.10 11.62
C LYS A 738 -31.83 6.82 10.44
N GLY A 739 -33.15 6.78 10.50
CA GLY A 739 -34.10 7.86 10.17
C GLY A 739 -33.97 8.58 8.82
N ILE A 740 -34.86 8.23 7.88
CA ILE A 740 -35.49 9.18 6.98
C ILE A 740 -37.00 8.90 7.01
N ASP A 741 -37.74 9.82 7.62
CA ASP A 741 -39.16 9.99 7.41
C ASP A 741 -39.40 10.48 5.97
N SER A 742 -40.53 10.05 5.38
CA SER A 742 -41.10 10.40 4.05
C SER A 742 -40.80 9.45 2.89
N CYS A 743 -41.78 8.59 2.60
CA CYS A 743 -42.02 7.96 1.29
C CYS A 743 -42.80 8.95 0.41
N PRO A 744 -42.46 9.07 -0.88
CA PRO A 744 -43.45 8.68 -1.88
C PRO A 744 -42.85 7.87 -3.04
N SER A 745 -43.43 6.69 -3.24
CA SER A 745 -43.72 6.02 -4.53
C SER A 745 -43.06 6.57 -5.80
N GLN A 746 -42.13 5.81 -6.39
CA GLN A 746 -42.03 5.50 -7.83
C GLN A 746 -40.73 4.74 -8.12
N CYS A 747 -40.82 3.43 -8.32
CA CYS A 747 -39.86 2.64 -9.10
C CYS A 747 -40.58 1.38 -9.62
N ILE A 748 -41.19 1.51 -10.80
CA ILE A 748 -41.38 0.41 -11.74
C ILE A 748 -40.76 0.91 -13.03
N ALA A 749 -39.69 0.26 -13.49
CA ALA A 749 -39.17 0.42 -14.84
C ALA A 749 -39.00 -0.97 -15.45
N TRP A 750 -39.59 -1.13 -16.63
CA TRP A 750 -39.71 -2.36 -17.40
C TRP A 750 -38.39 -2.71 -18.08
N ALA A 751 -38.04 -4.00 -18.09
CA ALA A 751 -37.00 -4.55 -18.93
C ALA A 751 -37.65 -5.14 -20.18
N ASP A 752 -37.45 -4.52 -21.33
CA ASP A 752 -37.76 -5.13 -22.62
C ASP A 752 -36.51 -5.86 -23.15
N ASP A 753 -36.67 -7.18 -23.25
CA ASP A 753 -36.12 -8.09 -24.25
C ASP A 753 -34.59 -8.13 -24.46
N THR A 754 -33.86 -8.85 -23.59
CA THR A 754 -32.68 -9.66 -23.98
C THR A 754 -32.44 -10.78 -22.96
N SER A 755 -31.92 -11.90 -23.46
CA SER A 755 -31.87 -13.22 -22.84
C SER A 755 -30.63 -13.48 -21.95
N GLU A 756 -30.51 -12.80 -20.80
CA GLU A 756 -29.61 -13.18 -19.68
C GLU A 756 -30.24 -12.87 -18.30
N PRO A 757 -29.92 -13.63 -17.22
CA PRO A 757 -30.62 -13.51 -15.94
C PRO A 757 -30.22 -12.26 -15.15
N ALA A 758 -31.18 -11.38 -14.86
CA ALA A 758 -31.01 -10.25 -13.95
C ALA A 758 -31.06 -10.72 -12.46
N TRP A 759 -30.06 -10.31 -11.67
CA TRP A 759 -30.08 -10.47 -10.21
C TRP A 759 -30.90 -9.34 -9.58
N VAL A 760 -32.01 -9.68 -8.90
CA VAL A 760 -32.79 -8.71 -8.11
C VAL A 760 -32.43 -8.87 -6.64
N TYR A 761 -31.74 -7.87 -6.06
CA TYR A 761 -31.49 -7.80 -4.62
C TYR A 761 -32.48 -6.84 -3.97
N SER A 762 -33.47 -7.36 -3.24
CA SER A 762 -34.37 -6.56 -2.39
C SER A 762 -33.84 -6.52 -0.96
N ARG A 763 -33.65 -5.31 -0.42
CA ARG A 763 -32.90 -5.07 0.84
C ARG A 763 -33.77 -5.05 2.09
N GLU A 764 -35.06 -5.39 2.04
CA GLU A 764 -35.98 -5.12 3.18
C GLU A 764 -36.75 -6.29 3.80
N CYS A 765 -36.85 -7.48 3.19
CA CYS A 765 -37.57 -8.59 3.85
C CYS A 765 -36.93 -9.92 3.49
N GLY A 766 -36.41 -10.68 4.47
CA GLY A 766 -35.86 -12.02 4.26
C GLY A 766 -36.91 -13.01 3.74
N THR A 767 -37.12 -13.04 2.42
CA THR A 767 -38.06 -13.91 1.71
C THR A 767 -37.37 -14.54 0.50
N PHE A 768 -37.66 -15.83 0.26
CA PHE A 768 -37.14 -16.64 -0.83
C PHE A 768 -37.55 -16.12 -2.22
N VAL A 769 -36.63 -16.14 -3.18
CA VAL A 769 -36.91 -15.92 -4.61
C VAL A 769 -36.29 -17.06 -5.42
N ALA A 770 -37.10 -17.73 -6.24
CA ALA A 770 -36.67 -18.76 -7.18
C ALA A 770 -36.62 -18.15 -8.60
N LEU A 771 -35.54 -18.38 -9.34
CA LEU A 771 -35.38 -17.95 -10.73
C LEU A 771 -35.01 -19.12 -11.65
N ARG A 772 -35.60 -19.11 -12.85
CA ARG A 772 -35.56 -20.14 -13.90
C ARG A 772 -34.29 -19.99 -14.76
N ILE A 773 -33.59 -21.09 -15.04
CA ILE A 773 -32.61 -21.18 -16.14
C ILE A 773 -33.19 -22.15 -17.18
N ALA A 774 -33.34 -21.69 -18.42
CA ALA A 774 -33.72 -22.55 -19.55
C ALA A 774 -32.45 -23.00 -20.29
N ASN A 775 -32.33 -24.31 -20.47
CA ASN A 775 -31.21 -24.96 -21.16
C ASN A 775 -31.21 -24.68 -22.66
N SER A 776 -29.98 -24.70 -23.19
CA SER A 776 -29.56 -24.88 -24.57
C SER A 776 -30.17 -26.12 -25.24
N GLU A 777 -30.67 -25.98 -26.47
CA GLU A 777 -30.10 -26.60 -27.69
C GLU A 777 -30.94 -26.27 -28.94
N GLU A 778 -30.20 -25.95 -30.01
CA GLU A 778 -30.54 -25.99 -31.44
C GLU A 778 -31.72 -25.17 -32.00
N LEU A 779 -31.41 -24.16 -32.82
CA LEU A 779 -31.86 -24.06 -34.21
C LEU A 779 -31.08 -23.00 -35.01
N GLN A 780 -30.40 -23.52 -36.02
CA GLN A 780 -29.64 -23.00 -37.17
C GLN A 780 -29.92 -21.60 -37.78
N PRO A 781 -28.97 -21.10 -38.62
CA PRO A 781 -28.71 -19.68 -38.79
C PRO A 781 -29.70 -19.02 -39.76
N GLN A 782 -30.19 -17.85 -39.38
CA GLN A 782 -30.79 -16.92 -40.32
C GLN A 782 -30.02 -15.60 -40.34
N SER A 783 -29.79 -15.20 -41.58
CA SER A 783 -29.02 -14.10 -42.13
C SER A 783 -29.28 -12.72 -41.51
N GLU A 784 -28.20 -11.94 -41.49
CA GLU A 784 -28.17 -10.47 -41.51
C GLU A 784 -28.64 -9.75 -40.23
N THR A 785 -27.80 -9.76 -39.20
CA THR A 785 -27.84 -8.76 -38.13
C THR A 785 -26.70 -7.77 -38.30
N ARG A 786 -27.04 -6.49 -38.47
CA ARG A 786 -26.10 -5.36 -38.31
C ARG A 786 -25.40 -5.51 -36.94
N PRO A 787 -24.08 -5.28 -36.84
CA PRO A 787 -23.39 -5.39 -35.57
C PRO A 787 -23.99 -4.42 -34.54
N MET A 788 -24.18 -4.89 -33.30
CA MET A 788 -24.54 -4.05 -32.16
C MET A 788 -23.53 -2.91 -32.04
N THR A 789 -24.02 -1.68 -32.00
CA THR A 789 -23.22 -0.44 -31.92
C THR A 789 -22.57 -0.33 -30.54
N ALA A 790 -21.24 -0.19 -30.50
CA ALA A 790 -20.48 -0.06 -29.26
C ALA A 790 -20.73 1.28 -28.53
N PHE A 791 -21.27 2.26 -29.26
CA PHE A 791 -21.56 3.59 -28.76
C PHE A 791 -23.02 3.98 -29.04
N ALA A 792 -23.98 3.10 -28.70
CA ALA A 792 -25.40 3.25 -29.07
C ALA A 792 -25.99 4.64 -28.79
N ASP A 793 -25.63 5.23 -27.65
CA ASP A 793 -26.15 6.52 -27.19
C ASP A 793 -25.44 7.74 -27.80
N ILE A 794 -24.38 7.53 -28.59
CA ILE A 794 -23.58 8.60 -29.19
C ILE A 794 -23.89 8.70 -30.68
N GLN A 795 -24.43 9.85 -31.06
CA GLN A 795 -24.64 10.20 -32.47
C GLN A 795 -23.36 10.73 -33.10
N LYS A 796 -23.39 10.94 -34.42
CA LYS A 796 -22.30 11.62 -35.11
C LYS A 796 -22.12 13.03 -34.55
N ILE A 797 -20.91 13.36 -34.13
CA ILE A 797 -20.55 14.64 -33.53
C ILE A 797 -20.63 15.72 -34.61
N ALA A 798 -21.46 16.74 -34.35
CA ALA A 798 -21.71 17.85 -35.26
C ALA A 798 -21.00 19.12 -34.80
N TYR A 799 -20.76 20.04 -35.75
CA TYR A 799 -20.37 21.41 -35.43
C TYR A 799 -21.62 22.23 -35.05
N GLU A 800 -21.60 22.83 -33.86
CA GLU A 800 -22.71 23.66 -33.34
C GLU A 800 -22.30 25.13 -33.08
N GLY A 801 -21.03 25.45 -33.27
CA GLY A 801 -20.53 26.81 -33.08
C GLY A 801 -20.00 27.11 -31.67
N PRO A 802 -19.28 28.24 -31.52
CA PRO A 802 -18.48 28.54 -30.33
C PRO A 802 -19.31 28.72 -29.06
N ASP A 803 -20.59 29.10 -29.20
CA ASP A 803 -21.48 29.34 -28.07
C ASP A 803 -22.19 28.08 -27.57
N SER A 804 -22.03 26.93 -28.26
CA SER A 804 -22.69 25.69 -27.86
C SER A 804 -22.20 25.19 -26.49
N LYS A 805 -23.17 24.73 -25.69
CA LYS A 805 -22.96 24.09 -24.39
C LYS A 805 -23.06 22.56 -24.46
N ASN A 806 -23.35 21.99 -25.63
CA ASN A 806 -23.38 20.55 -25.83
C ASN A 806 -21.95 19.97 -25.68
N PRO A 807 -21.70 19.04 -24.74
CA PRO A 807 -20.38 18.43 -24.56
C PRO A 807 -20.04 17.40 -25.66
N MET A 808 -21.02 16.99 -26.46
CA MET A 808 -20.89 16.05 -27.59
C MET A 808 -21.05 16.77 -28.95
N ALA A 809 -20.49 17.98 -29.07
CA ALA A 809 -20.46 18.77 -30.30
C ALA A 809 -19.15 19.55 -30.43
N PHE A 810 -18.73 19.81 -31.66
CA PHE A 810 -17.62 20.71 -31.96
C PHE A 810 -18.05 22.17 -31.90
N ARG A 811 -17.22 22.98 -31.26
CA ARG A 811 -17.40 24.43 -31.09
C ARG A 811 -16.55 25.23 -32.09
N HIS A 812 -15.44 24.64 -32.53
CA HIS A 812 -14.50 25.27 -33.43
C HIS A 812 -14.18 24.44 -34.66
N TYR A 813 -14.19 23.11 -34.56
CA TYR A 813 -13.97 22.24 -35.70
C TYR A 813 -15.21 22.15 -36.58
N ASP A 814 -15.22 22.96 -37.65
CA ASP A 814 -16.11 22.79 -38.79
C ASP A 814 -15.26 22.20 -39.93
N PRO A 815 -15.43 20.90 -40.26
CA PRO A 815 -14.53 20.22 -41.20
C PRO A 815 -14.51 20.86 -42.60
N ASP A 816 -15.61 21.50 -43.02
CA ASP A 816 -15.76 22.05 -44.37
C ASP A 816 -15.43 23.55 -44.43
N ALA A 817 -15.27 24.22 -43.28
CA ALA A 817 -14.85 25.62 -43.21
C ALA A 817 -13.47 25.81 -43.85
N LYS A 818 -13.34 26.85 -44.70
CA LYS A 818 -12.08 27.18 -45.39
C LYS A 818 -11.28 28.21 -44.61
N ILE A 819 -10.04 27.86 -44.28
CA ILE A 819 -9.03 28.74 -43.67
C ILE A 819 -7.88 28.88 -44.66
N GLU A 820 -7.48 30.11 -45.03
CA GLU A 820 -6.47 30.36 -46.07
C GLU A 820 -6.67 29.51 -47.36
N GLY A 821 -7.93 29.30 -47.77
CA GLY A 821 -8.30 28.59 -49.02
C GLY A 821 -8.40 27.06 -48.93
N LYS A 822 -8.05 26.45 -47.79
CA LYS A 822 -8.06 24.99 -47.57
C LYS A 822 -9.03 24.63 -46.44
N THR A 823 -9.72 23.49 -46.53
CA THR A 823 -10.70 23.09 -45.50
C THR A 823 -10.01 22.77 -44.18
N MET A 824 -10.69 22.90 -43.04
CA MET A 824 -10.12 22.49 -41.75
C MET A 824 -9.74 21.02 -41.76
N ARG A 825 -10.56 20.16 -42.39
CA ARG A 825 -10.25 18.74 -42.56
C ARG A 825 -8.90 18.53 -43.25
N ASP A 826 -8.62 19.29 -44.31
CA ASP A 826 -7.36 19.13 -45.06
C ASP A 826 -6.17 19.79 -44.35
N HIS A 827 -6.39 20.85 -43.57
CA HIS A 827 -5.34 21.46 -42.74
C HIS A 827 -4.91 20.54 -41.61
N LEU A 828 -5.90 20.01 -40.90
CA LEU A 828 -5.70 19.31 -39.63
C LEU A 828 -5.43 17.82 -39.84
N ARG A 829 -6.10 17.19 -40.82
CA ARG A 829 -5.89 15.76 -41.16
C ARG A 829 -5.82 14.89 -39.91
N PHE A 830 -6.80 15.06 -39.03
CA PHE A 830 -6.83 14.37 -37.75
C PHE A 830 -6.76 12.86 -37.93
N SER A 831 -6.08 12.21 -37.01
CA SER A 831 -5.95 10.76 -36.94
C SER A 831 -6.19 10.27 -35.51
N VAL A 832 -6.78 9.07 -35.37
CA VAL A 832 -6.95 8.38 -34.09
C VAL A 832 -5.84 7.35 -33.91
N ALA A 833 -5.16 7.40 -32.76
CA ALA A 833 -4.21 6.39 -32.34
C ALA A 833 -4.93 5.11 -31.87
N TYR A 834 -4.69 3.98 -32.54
CA TYR A 834 -5.39 2.73 -32.25
C TYR A 834 -5.04 2.17 -30.86
N TRP A 835 -3.76 2.24 -30.46
CA TRP A 835 -3.26 1.70 -29.18
C TRP A 835 -3.96 2.34 -27.98
N HIS A 836 -3.97 3.67 -27.89
CA HIS A 836 -4.59 4.35 -26.75
C HIS A 836 -6.12 4.24 -26.73
N THR A 837 -6.76 4.30 -27.90
CA THR A 837 -8.22 4.42 -27.98
C THR A 837 -8.91 3.07 -27.77
N PHE A 838 -8.44 2.03 -28.46
CA PHE A 838 -9.13 0.73 -28.51
C PHE A 838 -8.44 -0.36 -27.69
N ARG A 839 -7.16 -0.16 -27.35
CA ARG A 839 -6.34 -1.10 -26.58
C ARG A 839 -5.86 -0.57 -25.24
N GLY A 840 -6.04 0.72 -24.97
CA GLY A 840 -5.69 1.34 -23.71
C GLY A 840 -6.49 0.72 -22.56
N THR A 841 -5.79 0.13 -21.60
CA THR A 841 -6.39 -0.57 -20.46
C THR A 841 -6.57 0.34 -19.24
N GLY A 842 -5.92 1.50 -19.23
CA GLY A 842 -5.81 2.36 -18.05
C GLY A 842 -4.88 1.81 -16.97
N ALA A 843 -4.18 0.71 -17.24
CA ALA A 843 -3.08 0.28 -16.37
C ALA A 843 -1.92 1.27 -16.46
N ASP A 844 -1.21 1.41 -15.35
CA ASP A 844 0.03 2.18 -15.22
C ASP A 844 1.03 1.33 -14.40
N PRO A 845 2.30 1.77 -14.22
CA PRO A 845 3.29 1.01 -13.46
C PRO A 845 2.90 0.70 -12.00
N PHE A 846 1.83 1.32 -11.49
CA PHE A 846 1.41 1.27 -10.09
C PHE A 846 0.00 0.67 -9.89
N GLY A 847 -0.72 0.31 -10.96
CA GLY A 847 -2.12 -0.08 -10.86
C GLY A 847 -2.64 -0.91 -12.02
N ALA A 848 -3.58 -1.81 -11.70
CA ALA A 848 -4.28 -2.66 -12.65
C ALA A 848 -5.15 -1.84 -13.65
N PRO A 849 -5.57 -2.45 -14.78
CA PRO A 849 -6.51 -1.87 -15.72
C PRO A 849 -7.78 -1.27 -15.07
N THR A 850 -8.29 -0.18 -15.63
CA THR A 850 -9.53 0.50 -15.19
C THR A 850 -10.58 0.64 -16.28
N MET A 851 -10.18 0.56 -17.55
CA MET A 851 -11.03 0.94 -18.67
C MET A 851 -12.20 -0.01 -18.87
N GLN A 852 -13.40 0.55 -19.02
CA GLN A 852 -14.59 -0.21 -19.40
C GLN A 852 -14.68 -0.23 -20.92
N ARG A 853 -14.29 -1.33 -21.54
CA ARG A 853 -14.24 -1.51 -22.99
C ARG A 853 -15.07 -2.74 -23.36
N PRO A 854 -16.38 -2.60 -23.62
CA PRO A 854 -17.26 -3.75 -23.86
C PRO A 854 -16.88 -4.58 -25.09
N TRP A 855 -16.04 -4.02 -25.96
CA TRP A 855 -15.49 -4.68 -27.14
C TRP A 855 -14.18 -5.42 -26.90
N GLU A 856 -13.55 -5.26 -25.74
CA GLU A 856 -12.24 -5.87 -25.45
C GLU A 856 -12.38 -7.02 -24.46
N ALA A 857 -12.19 -8.24 -24.95
CA ALA A 857 -12.16 -9.44 -24.12
C ALA A 857 -10.78 -9.65 -23.46
N ALA A 858 -10.74 -10.42 -22.37
CA ALA A 858 -9.49 -10.77 -21.69
C ALA A 858 -8.52 -11.61 -22.55
N ALA A 859 -9.04 -12.37 -23.52
CA ALA A 859 -8.24 -13.16 -24.45
C ALA A 859 -7.93 -12.38 -25.73
N ASP A 860 -6.65 -12.27 -26.09
CA ASP A 860 -6.19 -11.58 -27.30
C ASP A 860 -6.27 -12.50 -28.54
N THR A 861 -7.48 -12.64 -29.09
CA THR A 861 -7.76 -13.52 -30.25
C THR A 861 -7.99 -12.70 -31.53
N VAL A 862 -7.84 -13.35 -32.69
CA VAL A 862 -8.10 -12.72 -34.00
C VAL A 862 -9.56 -12.26 -34.11
N ASP A 863 -10.51 -13.05 -33.60
CA ASP A 863 -11.93 -12.68 -33.58
C ASP A 863 -12.17 -11.43 -32.74
N ASN A 864 -11.50 -11.31 -31.58
CA ASN A 864 -11.57 -10.11 -30.74
C ASN A 864 -10.97 -8.88 -31.46
N ALA A 865 -9.84 -9.07 -32.16
CA ALA A 865 -9.24 -8.03 -32.99
C ALA A 865 -10.17 -7.57 -34.13
N GLN A 866 -10.87 -8.49 -34.79
CA GLN A 866 -11.84 -8.15 -35.83
C GLN A 866 -13.05 -7.39 -35.29
N LYS A 867 -13.55 -7.76 -34.10
CA LYS A 867 -14.60 -6.97 -33.41
C LYS A 867 -14.14 -5.55 -33.10
N ARG A 868 -12.92 -5.39 -32.59
CA ARG A 868 -12.30 -4.07 -32.35
C ARG A 868 -12.24 -3.22 -33.61
N VAL A 869 -11.94 -3.80 -34.77
CA VAL A 869 -11.91 -3.05 -36.04
C VAL A 869 -13.26 -2.39 -36.34
N HIS A 870 -14.38 -3.11 -36.20
CA HIS A 870 -15.69 -2.50 -36.42
C HIS A 870 -15.98 -1.35 -35.46
N VAL A 871 -15.61 -1.51 -34.18
CA VAL A 871 -15.76 -0.46 -33.17
C VAL A 871 -14.89 0.76 -33.48
N ALA A 872 -13.65 0.53 -33.95
CA ALA A 872 -12.75 1.61 -34.32
C ALA A 872 -13.31 2.46 -35.46
N PHE A 873 -13.86 1.83 -36.49
CA PHE A 873 -14.48 2.55 -37.60
C PHE A 873 -15.80 3.21 -37.21
N GLU A 874 -16.61 2.60 -36.35
CA GLU A 874 -17.79 3.26 -35.77
C GLU A 874 -17.41 4.54 -35.02
N PHE A 875 -16.40 4.47 -34.15
CA PHE A 875 -15.90 5.61 -33.37
C PHE A 875 -15.44 6.75 -34.29
N MET A 876 -14.60 6.44 -35.27
CA MET A 876 -14.07 7.42 -36.21
C MET A 876 -15.14 8.03 -37.12
N GLU A 877 -16.12 7.25 -37.58
CA GLU A 877 -17.26 7.76 -38.35
C GLU A 877 -18.12 8.73 -37.53
N LYS A 878 -18.37 8.40 -36.26
CA LYS A 878 -19.11 9.27 -35.34
C LYS A 878 -18.34 10.54 -35.03
N LEU A 879 -17.02 10.46 -34.85
CA LEU A 879 -16.19 11.63 -34.59
C LEU A 879 -15.92 12.46 -35.87
N GLY A 880 -16.06 11.86 -37.05
CA GLY A 880 -15.78 12.50 -38.34
C GLY A 880 -14.30 12.61 -38.69
N VAL A 881 -13.46 11.72 -38.14
CA VAL A 881 -12.00 11.73 -38.35
C VAL A 881 -11.63 10.99 -39.63
N PRO A 882 -10.80 11.57 -40.53
CA PRO A 882 -10.48 10.97 -41.82
C PRO A 882 -9.38 9.90 -41.77
N PHE A 883 -8.60 9.82 -40.68
CA PHE A 883 -7.46 8.91 -40.59
C PHE A 883 -7.36 8.12 -39.27
N TYR A 884 -6.56 7.07 -39.29
CA TYR A 884 -6.06 6.35 -38.10
C TYR A 884 -4.59 5.97 -38.25
N CYS A 885 -3.98 5.63 -37.12
CA CYS A 885 -2.61 5.10 -37.01
C CYS A 885 -2.61 3.82 -36.18
N PHE A 886 -1.71 2.86 -36.44
CA PHE A 886 -1.60 1.64 -35.63
C PHE A 886 -0.18 1.05 -35.58
N HIS A 887 0.16 0.36 -34.49
CA HIS A 887 1.18 -0.68 -34.51
C HIS A 887 0.57 -2.03 -34.88
N ASP A 888 1.32 -2.85 -35.61
CA ASP A 888 0.92 -4.21 -36.00
C ASP A 888 0.39 -5.06 -34.84
N ARG A 889 0.96 -4.95 -33.63
CA ARG A 889 0.53 -5.67 -32.41
C ARG A 889 -0.68 -5.07 -31.69
N ASP A 890 -1.10 -3.86 -32.05
CA ASP A 890 -2.31 -3.26 -31.50
C ASP A 890 -3.55 -3.74 -32.25
N VAL A 891 -3.41 -3.91 -33.57
CA VAL A 891 -4.50 -4.35 -34.44
C VAL A 891 -4.64 -5.85 -34.48
N ALA A 892 -3.57 -6.63 -34.30
CA ALA A 892 -3.62 -8.09 -34.35
C ALA A 892 -2.79 -8.76 -33.24
N PRO A 893 -3.26 -9.90 -32.69
CA PRO A 893 -2.51 -10.62 -31.66
C PRO A 893 -1.26 -11.30 -32.21
N GLU A 894 -0.20 -11.32 -31.41
CA GLU A 894 1.00 -12.10 -31.71
C GLU A 894 0.70 -13.61 -31.55
N GLY A 895 1.14 -14.42 -32.53
CA GLY A 895 1.06 -15.88 -32.44
C GLY A 895 2.30 -16.49 -31.76
N SER A 896 2.28 -17.81 -31.60
CA SER A 896 3.40 -18.58 -31.03
C SER A 896 4.65 -18.58 -31.93
N THR A 897 4.48 -18.25 -33.21
CA THR A 897 5.55 -18.15 -34.22
C THR A 897 5.35 -16.93 -35.09
N LEU A 898 6.43 -16.41 -35.68
CA LEU A 898 6.36 -15.31 -36.65
C LEU A 898 5.38 -15.60 -37.81
N ALA A 899 5.33 -16.85 -38.28
CA ALA A 899 4.41 -17.26 -39.34
C ALA A 899 2.94 -17.17 -38.90
N GLU A 900 2.65 -17.48 -37.64
CA GLU A 900 1.32 -17.33 -37.06
C GLU A 900 0.96 -15.86 -36.84
N SER A 901 1.87 -15.06 -36.28
CA SER A 901 1.69 -13.61 -36.13
C SER A 901 1.38 -12.93 -37.46
N ASN A 902 2.07 -13.33 -38.53
CA ASN A 902 1.82 -12.81 -39.87
C ASN A 902 0.43 -13.20 -40.39
N ARG A 903 -0.01 -14.45 -40.17
CA ARG A 903 -1.37 -14.90 -40.56
C ARG A 903 -2.46 -14.17 -39.77
N ASN A 904 -2.24 -13.94 -38.47
CA ASN A 904 -3.17 -13.20 -37.63
C ASN A 904 -3.32 -11.76 -38.11
N LEU A 905 -2.19 -11.09 -38.41
CA LEU A 905 -2.20 -9.73 -38.96
C LEU A 905 -2.91 -9.69 -40.32
N ASP A 906 -2.65 -10.63 -41.23
CA ASP A 906 -3.30 -10.70 -42.53
C ASP A 906 -4.83 -10.81 -42.43
N ALA A 907 -5.33 -11.60 -41.48
CA ALA A 907 -6.76 -11.77 -41.25
C ALA A 907 -7.45 -10.49 -40.77
N VAL A 908 -6.77 -9.67 -39.96
CA VAL A 908 -7.31 -8.37 -39.50
C VAL A 908 -7.18 -7.30 -40.58
N VAL A 909 -6.08 -7.30 -41.34
CA VAL A 909 -5.82 -6.34 -42.43
C VAL A 909 -6.85 -6.43 -43.53
N GLU A 910 -7.30 -7.64 -43.88
CA GLU A 910 -8.38 -7.82 -44.84
C GLU A 910 -9.66 -7.10 -44.37
N LEU A 911 -9.99 -7.16 -43.08
CA LEU A 911 -11.15 -6.45 -42.53
C LEU A 911 -10.94 -4.93 -42.47
N LEU A 912 -9.76 -4.47 -42.06
CA LEU A 912 -9.40 -3.04 -42.09
C LEU A 912 -9.61 -2.46 -43.50
N LYS A 913 -9.17 -3.17 -44.53
CA LYS A 913 -9.33 -2.77 -45.94
C LYS A 913 -10.80 -2.68 -46.36
N GLN A 914 -11.63 -3.61 -45.90
CA GLN A 914 -13.07 -3.58 -46.14
C GLN A 914 -13.74 -2.38 -45.46
N GLU A 915 -13.38 -2.09 -44.22
CA GLU A 915 -13.89 -0.94 -43.47
C GLU A 915 -13.39 0.40 -44.03
N GLN A 916 -12.13 0.51 -44.47
CA GLN A 916 -11.62 1.67 -45.20
C GLN A 916 -12.44 1.93 -46.48
N LYS A 917 -12.76 0.86 -47.23
CA LYS A 917 -13.60 0.96 -48.43
C LYS A 917 -15.04 1.38 -48.11
N ARG A 918 -15.60 0.92 -46.99
CA ARG A 918 -16.96 1.26 -46.54
C ARG A 918 -17.09 2.73 -46.14
N THR A 919 -16.11 3.22 -45.39
CA THR A 919 -16.19 4.52 -44.69
C THR A 919 -15.47 5.65 -45.41
N GLY A 920 -14.47 5.33 -46.23
CA GLY A 920 -13.53 6.31 -46.79
C GLY A 920 -12.47 6.81 -45.80
N ILE A 921 -12.45 6.29 -44.57
CA ILE A 921 -11.36 6.52 -43.60
C ILE A 921 -10.09 5.85 -44.13
N ARG A 922 -8.94 6.49 -43.97
CA ARG A 922 -7.66 6.03 -44.53
C ARG A 922 -6.61 5.84 -43.45
N LEU A 923 -5.57 5.08 -43.76
CA LEU A 923 -4.42 4.92 -42.88
C LEU A 923 -3.50 6.14 -43.05
N LEU A 924 -3.22 6.88 -41.98
CA LEU A 924 -2.20 7.94 -42.04
C LEU A 924 -0.81 7.31 -42.04
N TRP A 925 -0.57 6.39 -41.10
CA TRP A 925 0.62 5.56 -41.07
C TRP A 925 0.43 4.27 -40.28
N GLY A 926 1.21 3.26 -40.64
CA GLY A 926 1.41 2.07 -39.80
C GLY A 926 2.84 2.03 -39.26
N THR A 927 3.06 1.21 -38.25
CA THR A 927 4.37 0.99 -37.63
C THR A 927 4.45 -0.43 -37.01
N ALA A 928 5.63 -0.83 -36.57
CA ALA A 928 5.85 -2.09 -35.87
C ALA A 928 6.08 -1.83 -34.37
N ASN A 929 5.37 -2.54 -33.49
CA ASN A 929 5.68 -2.53 -32.07
C ASN A 929 6.91 -3.41 -31.81
N LEU A 930 8.08 -2.76 -31.71
CA LEU A 930 9.38 -3.37 -31.47
C LEU A 930 9.88 -3.15 -30.04
N PHE A 931 8.97 -2.97 -29.07
CA PHE A 931 9.36 -2.52 -27.73
C PHE A 931 8.60 -3.18 -26.58
N SER A 932 7.41 -3.73 -26.83
CA SER A 932 6.60 -4.39 -25.79
C SER A 932 7.05 -5.82 -25.51
N ASN A 933 7.40 -6.60 -26.53
CA ASN A 933 7.77 -8.01 -26.35
C ASN A 933 9.15 -8.15 -25.66
N PRO A 934 9.34 -9.10 -24.70
CA PRO A 934 10.61 -9.31 -24.01
C PRO A 934 11.83 -9.51 -24.91
N ARG A 935 11.65 -10.03 -26.13
CA ARG A 935 12.75 -10.19 -27.10
C ARG A 935 13.47 -8.87 -27.45
N TYR A 936 12.81 -7.73 -27.23
CA TYR A 936 13.34 -6.39 -27.52
C TYR A 936 13.87 -5.67 -26.28
N MET A 937 14.00 -6.34 -25.13
CA MET A 937 14.42 -5.69 -23.87
C MET A 937 15.81 -5.03 -23.93
N HIS A 938 16.65 -5.41 -24.90
CA HIS A 938 17.99 -4.86 -25.14
C HIS A 938 18.09 -4.07 -26.45
N GLY A 939 16.98 -3.60 -26.99
CA GLY A 939 16.92 -2.96 -28.31
C GLY A 939 16.43 -3.92 -29.39
N ALA A 940 15.97 -3.36 -30.50
CA ALA A 940 15.50 -4.10 -31.67
C ALA A 940 16.54 -4.00 -32.79
N ALA A 941 16.61 -2.88 -33.49
CA ALA A 941 17.70 -2.58 -34.41
C ALA A 941 19.02 -2.31 -33.69
N THR A 942 18.97 -1.86 -32.43
CA THR A 942 20.17 -1.64 -31.59
C THR A 942 20.50 -2.82 -30.70
N SER A 943 19.84 -3.97 -30.90
CA SER A 943 20.07 -5.13 -30.02
C SER A 943 21.51 -5.62 -30.07
N ALA A 944 22.07 -5.94 -28.90
CA ALA A 944 23.28 -6.75 -28.81
C ALA A 944 23.05 -8.20 -29.30
N ASN A 945 21.79 -8.63 -29.49
CA ASN A 945 21.42 -9.93 -30.03
C ASN A 945 21.02 -9.83 -31.51
N ALA A 946 21.83 -10.42 -32.40
CA ALA A 946 21.57 -10.42 -33.84
C ALA A 946 20.24 -11.10 -34.24
N ASP A 947 19.74 -12.06 -33.46
CA ASP A 947 18.46 -12.73 -33.75
C ASP A 947 17.27 -11.80 -33.45
N ALA A 948 17.39 -10.96 -32.40
CA ALA A 948 16.39 -9.93 -32.10
C ALA A 948 16.34 -8.87 -33.21
N PHE A 949 17.51 -8.46 -33.72
CA PHE A 949 17.62 -7.61 -34.91
C PHE A 949 16.94 -8.24 -36.13
N ALA A 950 17.20 -9.52 -36.40
CA ALA A 950 16.61 -10.23 -37.53
C ALA A 950 15.08 -10.37 -37.40
N TYR A 951 14.57 -10.65 -36.19
CA TYR A 951 13.14 -10.72 -35.94
C TYR A 951 12.47 -9.35 -36.10
N ALA A 952 13.08 -8.28 -35.57
CA ALA A 952 12.62 -6.91 -35.74
C ALA A 952 12.53 -6.53 -37.23
N ALA A 953 13.54 -6.89 -38.02
CA ALA A 953 13.57 -6.63 -39.46
C ALA A 953 12.43 -7.38 -40.18
N ALA A 954 12.16 -8.63 -39.79
CA ALA A 954 11.06 -9.40 -40.36
C ALA A 954 9.69 -8.81 -40.00
N GLN A 955 9.52 -8.30 -38.78
CA GLN A 955 8.30 -7.62 -38.34
C GLN A 955 8.09 -6.29 -39.10
N VAL A 956 9.12 -5.45 -39.21
CA VAL A 956 9.09 -4.18 -39.98
C VAL A 956 8.80 -4.44 -41.46
N LYS A 957 9.43 -5.46 -42.05
CA LYS A 957 9.13 -5.89 -43.42
C LYS A 957 7.63 -6.14 -43.61
N LYS A 958 7.01 -6.89 -42.69
CA LYS A 958 5.58 -7.22 -42.75
C LYS A 958 4.70 -5.98 -42.51
N ALA A 959 5.06 -5.14 -41.53
CA ALA A 959 4.33 -3.91 -41.23
C ALA A 959 4.32 -2.95 -42.43
N ILE A 960 5.46 -2.75 -43.11
CA ILE A 960 5.54 -1.93 -44.34
C ILE A 960 4.65 -2.51 -45.46
N GLU A 961 4.64 -3.82 -45.65
CA GLU A 961 3.78 -4.48 -46.65
C GLU A 961 2.29 -4.23 -46.38
N VAL A 962 1.88 -4.35 -45.13
CA VAL A 962 0.51 -4.08 -44.67
C VAL A 962 0.15 -2.60 -44.78
N THR A 963 1.06 -1.70 -44.37
CA THR A 963 0.86 -0.25 -44.51
C THR A 963 0.66 0.12 -45.98
N LYS A 964 1.45 -0.46 -46.89
CA LYS A 964 1.25 -0.28 -48.34
C LYS A 964 -0.12 -0.82 -48.78
N GLU A 965 -0.50 -2.01 -48.33
CA GLU A 965 -1.77 -2.63 -48.71
C GLU A 965 -3.00 -1.80 -48.29
N LEU A 966 -2.94 -1.20 -47.10
CA LEU A 966 -3.98 -0.31 -46.56
C LEU A 966 -3.86 1.14 -47.07
N GLY A 967 -2.94 1.42 -47.99
CA GLY A 967 -2.76 2.73 -48.58
C GLY A 967 -2.24 3.80 -47.61
N GLY A 968 -1.44 3.41 -46.63
CA GLY A 968 -0.81 4.32 -45.67
C GLY A 968 0.02 5.41 -46.35
N GLU A 969 -0.17 6.67 -45.92
CA GLU A 969 0.56 7.82 -46.49
C GLU A 969 1.98 7.96 -45.93
N ASN A 970 2.24 7.37 -44.76
CA ASN A 970 3.55 7.39 -44.09
C ASN A 970 3.82 6.04 -43.38
N TYR A 971 5.06 5.82 -42.93
CA TYR A 971 5.46 4.71 -42.06
C TYR A 971 6.39 5.24 -40.97
N VAL A 972 6.11 4.93 -39.70
CA VAL A 972 6.81 5.50 -38.54
C VAL A 972 7.85 4.52 -37.97
N PHE A 973 8.96 5.06 -37.50
CA PHE A 973 9.89 4.43 -36.58
C PHE A 973 9.89 5.23 -35.28
N TRP A 974 9.41 4.64 -34.19
CA TRP A 974 9.62 5.14 -32.84
C TRP A 974 10.54 4.18 -32.09
N GLY A 975 11.69 4.70 -31.62
CA GLY A 975 12.79 3.92 -31.06
C GLY A 975 12.60 3.51 -29.60
N GLY A 976 11.42 3.01 -29.19
CA GLY A 976 11.12 2.79 -27.77
C GLY A 976 12.14 1.93 -26.99
N ARG A 977 12.92 1.07 -27.65
CA ARG A 977 14.07 0.34 -27.04
C ARG A 977 15.41 0.65 -27.70
N GLU A 978 15.43 1.54 -28.70
CA GLU A 978 16.60 1.91 -29.49
C GLU A 978 17.42 2.98 -28.73
N GLY A 979 18.09 2.51 -27.69
CA GLY A 979 18.83 3.33 -26.73
C GLY A 979 19.49 2.43 -25.70
N TYR A 980 19.89 3.01 -24.57
CA TYR A 980 20.55 2.25 -23.51
C TYR A 980 19.95 2.47 -22.13
N GLN A 981 20.20 1.51 -21.24
CA GLN A 981 19.99 1.65 -19.79
C GLN A 981 21.27 2.04 -19.07
N THR A 982 22.43 1.54 -19.52
CA THR A 982 23.75 1.90 -18.97
C THR A 982 24.81 1.91 -20.07
N LEU A 983 25.69 2.91 -20.05
CA LEU A 983 26.80 2.98 -21.01
C LEU A 983 27.85 1.88 -20.79
N LEU A 984 27.88 1.27 -19.59
CA LEU A 984 28.90 0.26 -19.25
C LEU A 984 28.84 -0.99 -20.12
N ASN A 985 27.67 -1.33 -20.65
CA ASN A 985 27.45 -2.50 -21.50
C ASN A 985 26.98 -2.14 -22.92
N THR A 986 27.13 -0.87 -23.32
CA THR A 986 26.60 -0.35 -24.59
C THR A 986 27.75 0.09 -25.49
N ASP A 987 27.84 -0.50 -26.68
CA ASP A 987 28.68 0.03 -27.77
C ASP A 987 27.83 0.96 -28.64
N MET A 988 27.69 2.20 -28.18
CA MET A 988 26.79 3.19 -28.78
C MET A 988 27.04 3.40 -30.27
N LYS A 989 28.30 3.45 -30.70
CA LYS A 989 28.64 3.67 -32.11
C LYS A 989 28.14 2.50 -32.95
N ARG A 990 28.36 1.27 -32.48
CA ARG A 990 27.93 0.07 -33.19
C ARG A 990 26.41 -0.04 -33.26
N GLU A 991 25.72 0.29 -32.17
CA GLU A 991 24.26 0.30 -32.14
C GLU A 991 23.66 1.34 -33.10
N LEU A 992 24.20 2.56 -33.13
CA LEU A 992 23.79 3.58 -34.10
C LEU A 992 24.06 3.15 -35.55
N ASP A 993 25.18 2.48 -35.82
CA ASP A 993 25.48 1.91 -37.14
C ASP A 993 24.48 0.82 -37.54
N HIS A 994 24.07 -0.03 -36.59
CA HIS A 994 23.05 -1.04 -36.81
C HIS A 994 21.68 -0.42 -37.07
N LEU A 995 21.28 0.61 -36.31
CA LEU A 995 20.04 1.35 -36.53
C LEU A 995 20.01 1.99 -37.92
N ALA A 996 21.10 2.65 -38.32
CA ALA A 996 21.23 3.22 -39.67
C ALA A 996 21.10 2.13 -40.75
N ARG A 997 21.79 0.99 -40.56
CA ARG A 997 21.70 -0.15 -41.48
C ARG A 997 20.28 -0.71 -41.57
N PHE A 998 19.59 -0.80 -40.45
CA PHE A 998 18.21 -1.27 -40.36
C PHE A 998 17.25 -0.36 -41.14
N MET A 999 17.37 0.95 -40.97
CA MET A 999 16.55 1.93 -41.71
C MET A 999 16.81 1.87 -43.22
N HIS A 1000 18.07 1.75 -43.65
CA HIS A 1000 18.41 1.54 -45.06
C HIS A 1000 17.74 0.29 -45.63
N MET A 1001 17.79 -0.84 -44.92
CA MET A 1001 17.13 -2.08 -45.37
C MET A 1001 15.61 -1.94 -45.45
N ALA A 1002 14.99 -1.22 -44.51
CA ALA A 1002 13.56 -0.96 -44.53
C ALA A 1002 13.16 -0.08 -45.73
N ILE A 1003 13.94 0.95 -46.04
CA ILE A 1003 13.75 1.83 -47.20
C ILE A 1003 13.94 1.05 -48.51
N GLU A 1004 15.01 0.25 -48.62
CA GLU A 1004 15.26 -0.62 -49.77
C GLU A 1004 14.09 -1.59 -50.01
N HIS A 1005 13.58 -2.21 -48.95
CA HIS A 1005 12.42 -3.10 -49.04
C HIS A 1005 11.18 -2.34 -49.50
N ALA A 1006 10.86 -1.21 -48.89
CA ALA A 1006 9.74 -0.35 -49.28
C ALA A 1006 9.81 0.06 -50.76
N GLN A 1007 10.98 0.45 -51.24
CA GLN A 1007 11.21 0.76 -52.66
C GLN A 1007 11.00 -0.45 -53.54
N SER A 1008 11.50 -1.63 -53.14
CA SER A 1008 11.36 -2.88 -53.90
C SER A 1008 9.90 -3.32 -54.08
N ILE A 1009 9.06 -3.08 -53.07
CA ILE A 1009 7.62 -3.34 -53.16
C ILE A 1009 6.85 -2.15 -53.71
N GLY A 1010 7.48 -1.00 -53.97
CA GLY A 1010 6.83 0.20 -54.52
C GLY A 1010 5.94 0.95 -53.52
N PHE A 1011 6.22 0.88 -52.22
CA PHE A 1011 5.64 1.80 -51.24
C PHE A 1011 6.16 3.23 -51.50
N LYS A 1012 5.26 4.21 -51.45
CA LYS A 1012 5.53 5.63 -51.77
C LYS A 1012 5.29 6.57 -50.60
N GLY A 1013 4.91 6.04 -49.43
CA GLY A 1013 4.69 6.86 -48.24
C GLY A 1013 6.01 7.41 -47.69
N THR A 1014 5.90 8.48 -46.92
CA THR A 1014 7.05 9.11 -46.27
C THR A 1014 7.49 8.27 -45.06
N PHE A 1015 8.78 8.04 -44.90
CA PHE A 1015 9.27 7.47 -43.64
C PHE A 1015 9.39 8.57 -42.60
N LEU A 1016 8.97 8.26 -41.38
CA LEU A 1016 8.97 9.18 -40.25
C LEU A 1016 9.79 8.60 -39.12
N PHE A 1017 10.67 9.41 -38.54
CA PHE A 1017 11.40 9.09 -37.32
C PHE A 1017 10.87 9.96 -36.19
N GLU A 1018 10.51 9.35 -35.07
CA GLU A 1018 9.79 10.01 -33.99
C GLU A 1018 10.69 10.24 -32.78
N PRO A 1019 11.14 11.48 -32.53
CA PRO A 1019 12.09 11.74 -31.46
C PRO A 1019 11.47 11.57 -30.07
N LYS A 1020 12.24 10.99 -29.15
CA LYS A 1020 11.98 10.95 -27.71
C LYS A 1020 13.31 10.85 -26.95
N PRO A 1021 13.50 11.56 -25.83
CA PRO A 1021 14.81 11.60 -25.14
C PRO A 1021 15.12 10.37 -24.29
N LYS A 1022 14.08 9.69 -23.78
CA LYS A 1022 14.15 8.61 -22.77
C LYS A 1022 12.77 7.96 -22.64
N GLU A 1023 12.66 6.98 -21.75
CA GLU A 1023 11.44 6.25 -21.38
C GLU A 1023 10.92 5.36 -22.53
N PRO A 1024 11.04 4.03 -22.41
CA PRO A 1024 11.52 3.27 -21.24
C PRO A 1024 13.04 3.17 -21.11
N THR A 1025 13.82 3.67 -22.07
CA THR A 1025 15.29 3.72 -21.99
C THR A 1025 15.77 4.81 -21.03
N LYS A 1026 16.99 4.69 -20.49
CA LYS A 1026 17.62 5.80 -19.76
C LYS A 1026 17.95 6.95 -20.72
N HIS A 1027 18.39 6.62 -21.91
CA HIS A 1027 18.67 7.52 -23.02
C HIS A 1027 18.26 6.82 -24.31
N GLN A 1028 17.38 7.46 -25.06
CA GLN A 1028 16.97 7.03 -26.40
C GLN A 1028 17.78 7.81 -27.43
N TYR A 1029 18.24 7.13 -28.49
CA TYR A 1029 19.21 7.71 -29.42
C TYR A 1029 18.63 8.85 -30.27
N ASP A 1030 17.37 8.71 -30.64
CA ASP A 1030 16.51 9.68 -31.30
C ASP A 1030 16.02 10.77 -30.33
N PHE A 1031 16.96 11.44 -29.67
CA PHE A 1031 16.68 12.26 -28.48
C PHE A 1031 15.73 13.45 -28.72
N ASP A 1032 15.98 14.23 -29.76
CA ASP A 1032 15.22 15.41 -30.19
C ASP A 1032 15.36 15.62 -31.71
N ALA A 1033 14.70 16.63 -32.29
CA ALA A 1033 14.75 16.90 -33.71
C ALA A 1033 16.19 17.16 -34.22
N ALA A 1034 17.03 17.83 -33.43
CA ALA A 1034 18.40 18.13 -33.82
C ALA A 1034 19.28 16.87 -33.87
N ALA A 1035 19.20 16.03 -32.84
CA ALA A 1035 19.89 14.74 -32.79
C ALA A 1035 19.45 13.83 -33.95
N CYS A 1036 18.14 13.75 -34.20
CA CYS A 1036 17.59 12.95 -35.30
C CYS A 1036 18.06 13.45 -36.66
N ILE A 1037 17.97 14.75 -36.94
CA ILE A 1037 18.41 15.32 -38.23
C ILE A 1037 19.90 15.10 -38.45
N ASN A 1038 20.72 15.23 -37.39
CA ASN A 1038 22.14 14.94 -37.47
C ASN A 1038 22.39 13.45 -37.78
N PHE A 1039 21.70 12.54 -37.10
CA PHE A 1039 21.78 11.10 -37.37
C PHE A 1039 21.39 10.78 -38.82
N LEU A 1040 20.28 11.34 -39.32
CA LEU A 1040 19.80 11.10 -40.68
C LEU A 1040 20.83 11.57 -41.72
N ARG A 1041 21.36 12.80 -41.58
CA ARG A 1041 22.38 13.35 -42.48
C ARG A 1041 23.70 12.57 -42.43
N ALA A 1042 24.14 12.18 -41.23
CA ALA A 1042 25.38 11.42 -41.06
C ALA A 1042 25.31 10.04 -41.75
N ASN A 1043 24.10 9.52 -41.95
CA ASN A 1043 23.87 8.18 -42.50
C ASN A 1043 23.23 8.20 -43.91
N GLY A 1044 23.09 9.36 -44.56
CA GLY A 1044 22.53 9.45 -45.93
C GLY A 1044 21.04 9.11 -46.01
N LEU A 1045 20.26 9.45 -44.99
CA LEU A 1045 18.83 9.17 -44.86
C LEU A 1045 17.95 10.43 -45.04
N GLU A 1046 18.54 11.61 -45.22
CA GLU A 1046 17.87 12.91 -45.26
C GLU A 1046 16.82 13.05 -46.38
N ASP A 1047 17.00 12.35 -47.50
CA ASP A 1047 16.09 12.39 -48.64
C ASP A 1047 14.90 11.44 -48.49
N TYR A 1048 14.93 10.55 -47.51
CA TYR A 1048 13.95 9.48 -47.34
C TYR A 1048 13.10 9.63 -46.08
N VAL A 1049 13.66 10.24 -45.04
CA VAL A 1049 13.08 10.25 -43.69
C VAL A 1049 12.82 11.69 -43.23
N LYS A 1050 11.60 11.93 -42.78
CA LYS A 1050 11.18 13.14 -42.08
C LYS A 1050 10.92 12.84 -40.61
N LEU A 1051 10.53 13.84 -39.82
CA LEU A 1051 10.22 13.67 -38.41
C LEU A 1051 8.71 13.64 -38.14
N ASN A 1052 8.31 12.77 -37.22
CA ASN A 1052 7.03 12.84 -36.52
C ASN A 1052 7.31 13.48 -35.17
N ILE A 1053 6.82 14.70 -34.91
CA ILE A 1053 7.13 15.41 -33.66
C ILE A 1053 5.97 15.25 -32.69
N GLU A 1054 6.26 14.79 -31.47
CA GLU A 1054 5.28 14.70 -30.40
C GLU A 1054 5.51 15.78 -29.33
N THR A 1055 4.43 16.38 -28.84
CA THR A 1055 4.50 17.46 -27.85
C THR A 1055 5.06 16.99 -26.51
N ASN A 1056 4.58 15.86 -25.96
CA ASN A 1056 5.03 15.37 -24.66
C ASN A 1056 6.52 14.97 -24.74
N HIS A 1057 6.95 14.31 -25.80
CA HIS A 1057 8.36 14.00 -26.07
C HIS A 1057 9.25 15.24 -26.15
N ALA A 1058 8.82 16.29 -26.88
CA ALA A 1058 9.54 17.56 -26.97
C ALA A 1058 9.78 18.17 -25.57
N THR A 1059 8.74 18.21 -24.74
CA THR A 1059 8.85 18.76 -23.37
C THR A 1059 9.71 17.91 -22.45
N LEU A 1060 9.67 16.57 -22.57
CA LEU A 1060 10.58 15.67 -21.84
C LEU A 1060 12.06 15.90 -22.20
N ALA A 1061 12.33 16.36 -23.42
CA ALA A 1061 13.68 16.68 -23.89
C ALA A 1061 14.16 18.05 -23.42
N GLY A 1062 13.28 18.83 -22.77
CA GLY A 1062 13.57 20.20 -22.33
C GLY A 1062 13.24 21.27 -23.38
N HIS A 1063 12.49 20.92 -24.43
CA HIS A 1063 12.14 21.83 -25.53
C HIS A 1063 10.64 22.14 -25.54
N THR A 1064 10.25 23.23 -26.19
CA THR A 1064 8.83 23.46 -26.50
C THR A 1064 8.46 22.78 -27.82
N MET A 1065 7.19 22.41 -28.00
CA MET A 1065 6.70 21.91 -29.29
C MET A 1065 6.95 22.91 -30.43
N GLN A 1066 6.81 24.21 -30.16
CA GLN A 1066 7.12 25.25 -31.15
C GLN A 1066 8.58 25.22 -31.60
N HIS A 1067 9.51 24.99 -30.67
CA HIS A 1067 10.94 24.87 -30.99
C HIS A 1067 11.21 23.70 -31.93
N GLU A 1068 10.74 22.51 -31.58
CA GLU A 1068 10.95 21.28 -32.37
C GLU A 1068 10.34 21.41 -33.78
N LEU A 1069 9.12 21.95 -33.85
CA LEU A 1069 8.45 22.22 -35.12
C LEU A 1069 9.20 23.24 -35.99
N ASP A 1070 9.67 24.35 -35.41
CA ASP A 1070 10.34 25.40 -36.18
C ASP A 1070 11.72 24.96 -36.64
N TYR A 1071 12.43 24.18 -35.80
CA TYR A 1071 13.70 23.57 -36.16
C TYR A 1071 13.53 22.55 -37.27
N ALA A 1072 12.62 21.57 -37.12
CA ALA A 1072 12.37 20.56 -38.14
C ALA A 1072 11.87 21.19 -39.46
N GLY A 1073 10.95 22.15 -39.39
CA GLY A 1073 10.42 22.86 -40.55
C GLY A 1073 11.49 23.67 -41.29
N GLY A 1074 12.30 24.43 -40.56
CA GLY A 1074 13.40 25.22 -41.13
C GLY A 1074 14.50 24.38 -41.78
N GLN A 1075 14.67 23.12 -41.34
CA GLN A 1075 15.60 22.17 -41.94
C GLN A 1075 14.99 21.31 -43.06
N GLY A 1076 13.67 21.41 -43.32
CA GLY A 1076 12.96 20.63 -44.34
C GLY A 1076 12.49 19.23 -43.89
N PHE A 1077 12.63 18.91 -42.60
CA PHE A 1077 12.34 17.60 -42.01
C PHE A 1077 10.97 17.48 -41.34
N LEU A 1078 10.16 18.54 -41.24
CA LEU A 1078 8.81 18.41 -40.70
C LEU A 1078 7.95 17.47 -41.58
N GLY A 1079 7.50 16.35 -41.00
CA GLY A 1079 6.73 15.31 -41.67
C GLY A 1079 5.31 15.16 -41.16
N SER A 1080 5.15 14.88 -39.86
CA SER A 1080 3.86 14.70 -39.17
C SER A 1080 3.97 15.18 -37.72
N ILE A 1081 2.85 15.24 -37.00
CA ILE A 1081 2.88 15.43 -35.54
C ILE A 1081 1.99 14.42 -34.82
N ASP A 1082 2.40 14.14 -33.58
CA ASP A 1082 1.55 13.57 -32.55
C ASP A 1082 1.08 14.67 -31.59
N ALA A 1083 -0.22 14.83 -31.56
CA ALA A 1083 -0.94 15.85 -30.83
C ALA A 1083 -1.38 15.34 -29.46
N ASN A 1084 -0.54 15.63 -28.48
CA ASN A 1084 -0.82 15.45 -27.07
C ASN A 1084 -0.24 16.62 -26.26
N THR A 1085 -0.17 16.46 -24.95
CA THR A 1085 0.60 17.33 -24.07
C THR A 1085 1.16 16.50 -22.92
N GLY A 1086 2.33 16.90 -22.46
CA GLY A 1086 2.85 16.50 -21.17
C GLY A 1086 2.27 17.30 -20.01
N ASP A 1087 2.65 16.89 -18.81
CA ASP A 1087 2.60 17.74 -17.64
C ASP A 1087 4.03 18.18 -17.32
N LEU A 1088 4.30 19.48 -17.33
CA LEU A 1088 5.65 20.02 -17.13
C LEU A 1088 6.21 19.73 -15.72
N LEU A 1089 5.37 19.31 -14.78
CA LEU A 1089 5.78 18.91 -13.43
C LEU A 1089 6.08 17.42 -13.33
N LEU A 1090 5.72 16.61 -14.33
CA LEU A 1090 5.86 15.16 -14.35
C LEU A 1090 6.93 14.77 -15.39
N GLY A 1091 8.00 14.13 -14.93
CA GLY A 1091 9.16 13.79 -15.76
C GLY A 1091 8.99 12.55 -16.65
N TRP A 1092 7.77 12.21 -17.04
CA TRP A 1092 7.40 11.04 -17.85
C TRP A 1092 6.26 11.36 -18.82
N ASP A 1093 6.02 10.44 -19.75
CA ASP A 1093 5.01 10.58 -20.78
C ASP A 1093 3.58 10.38 -20.26
N THR A 1094 2.80 11.44 -20.30
CA THR A 1094 1.43 11.45 -19.77
C THR A 1094 0.38 11.20 -20.85
N ASP A 1095 0.71 11.45 -22.10
CA ASP A 1095 -0.12 11.31 -23.30
C ASP A 1095 -1.49 11.99 -23.13
N GLN A 1096 -1.52 13.21 -22.58
CA GLN A 1096 -2.77 13.93 -22.38
C GLN A 1096 -3.27 14.53 -23.69
N PHE A 1097 -4.59 14.61 -23.87
CA PHE A 1097 -5.14 15.35 -24.99
C PHE A 1097 -4.77 16.84 -24.88
N PRO A 1098 -4.40 17.50 -26.00
CA PRO A 1098 -3.99 18.89 -25.98
C PRO A 1098 -5.21 19.80 -25.81
N THR A 1099 -5.24 20.55 -24.71
CA THR A 1099 -6.34 21.49 -24.41
C THR A 1099 -5.88 22.95 -24.31
N ASP A 1100 -4.57 23.20 -24.32
CA ASP A 1100 -4.01 24.56 -24.32
C ASP A 1100 -4.10 25.19 -25.72
N ILE A 1101 -4.82 26.32 -25.80
CA ILE A 1101 -4.99 27.09 -27.03
C ILE A 1101 -3.69 27.80 -27.43
N TYR A 1102 -2.81 28.15 -26.48
CA TYR A 1102 -1.51 28.74 -26.78
C TYR A 1102 -0.63 27.75 -27.54
N LEU A 1103 -0.50 26.53 -27.00
CA LEU A 1103 0.20 25.41 -27.61
C LEU A 1103 -0.32 25.14 -29.04
N THR A 1104 -1.62 24.90 -29.19
CA THR A 1104 -2.20 24.54 -30.49
C THR A 1104 -2.12 25.68 -31.51
N THR A 1105 -2.20 26.94 -31.07
CA THR A 1105 -1.98 28.11 -31.93
C THR A 1105 -0.57 28.12 -32.50
N TRP A 1106 0.46 27.91 -31.67
CA TRP A 1106 1.85 27.89 -32.16
C TRP A 1106 2.18 26.67 -33.00
N CYS A 1107 1.59 25.52 -32.71
CA CYS A 1107 1.66 24.36 -33.58
C CYS A 1107 1.14 24.70 -34.99
N MET A 1108 -0.09 25.21 -35.07
CA MET A 1108 -0.69 25.54 -36.36
C MET A 1108 0.00 26.70 -37.06
N TYR A 1109 0.45 27.73 -36.33
CA TYR A 1109 1.23 28.83 -36.91
C TYR A 1109 2.49 28.32 -37.60
N THR A 1110 3.23 27.41 -36.94
CA THR A 1110 4.48 26.86 -37.45
C THR A 1110 4.24 25.87 -38.60
N ILE A 1111 3.23 25.00 -38.50
CA ILE A 1111 2.82 24.10 -39.60
C ILE A 1111 2.45 24.92 -40.84
N MET A 1112 1.65 25.98 -40.68
CA MET A 1112 1.26 26.86 -41.80
C MET A 1112 2.44 27.69 -42.34
N LYS A 1113 3.42 28.04 -41.51
CA LYS A 1113 4.66 28.72 -41.93
C LYS A 1113 5.43 27.88 -42.95
N TYR A 1114 5.45 26.55 -42.79
CA TYR A 1114 6.19 25.63 -43.67
C TYR A 1114 5.33 24.89 -44.71
N GLY A 1115 4.10 25.38 -44.99
CA GLY A 1115 3.29 24.90 -46.11
C GLY A 1115 2.26 23.81 -45.78
N GLY A 1116 2.05 23.51 -44.49
CA GLY A 1116 1.11 22.50 -44.01
C GLY A 1116 1.79 21.16 -43.72
N ILE A 1117 1.00 20.20 -43.20
CA ILE A 1117 1.53 18.94 -42.64
C ILE A 1117 1.42 17.74 -43.58
N ALA A 1118 0.71 17.84 -44.71
CA ALA A 1118 0.55 16.72 -45.63
C ALA A 1118 1.90 16.30 -46.26
N PRO A 1119 2.17 14.99 -46.46
CA PRO A 1119 1.28 13.83 -46.30
C PRO A 1119 1.10 13.33 -44.85
N GLY A 1120 1.80 13.90 -43.86
CA GLY A 1120 1.52 13.67 -42.45
C GLY A 1120 0.19 14.27 -41.99
N GLY A 1121 -0.06 14.24 -40.69
CA GLY A 1121 -1.31 14.68 -40.09
C GLY A 1121 -1.14 15.06 -38.63
N ILE A 1122 -2.27 15.23 -37.96
CA ILE A 1122 -2.34 15.48 -36.52
C ILE A 1122 -2.93 14.22 -35.89
N ASN A 1123 -2.05 13.30 -35.48
CA ASN A 1123 -2.47 12.07 -34.82
C ASN A 1123 -2.62 12.30 -33.32
N PHE A 1124 -3.75 11.93 -32.75
CA PHE A 1124 -3.94 12.01 -31.30
C PHE A 1124 -3.27 10.82 -30.64
N ASP A 1125 -1.95 10.88 -30.49
CA ASP A 1125 -1.20 9.98 -29.61
C ASP A 1125 -1.43 10.37 -28.14
N ALA A 1126 -2.69 10.24 -27.74
CA ALA A 1126 -3.19 10.66 -26.45
C ALA A 1126 -4.19 9.63 -25.91
N LYS A 1127 -4.20 9.47 -24.59
CA LYS A 1127 -5.10 8.57 -23.87
C LYS A 1127 -6.01 9.34 -22.93
N VAL A 1128 -7.23 8.83 -22.74
CA VAL A 1128 -8.08 9.25 -21.62
C VAL A 1128 -7.37 8.96 -20.29
N ARG A 1129 -7.66 9.76 -19.27
CA ARG A 1129 -7.05 9.56 -17.94
C ARG A 1129 -7.49 8.22 -17.36
N ARG A 1130 -6.70 7.65 -16.46
CA ARG A 1130 -6.98 6.35 -15.84
C ARG A 1130 -8.36 6.30 -15.18
N GLU A 1131 -8.78 7.41 -14.61
CA GLU A 1131 -10.08 7.64 -13.97
C GLU A 1131 -11.22 8.02 -14.93
N SER A 1132 -10.90 8.30 -16.20
CA SER A 1132 -11.86 8.54 -17.29
C SER A 1132 -12.07 7.24 -18.07
N PHE A 1133 -12.70 6.27 -17.42
CA PHE A 1133 -12.74 4.88 -17.86
C PHE A 1133 -13.93 4.52 -18.74
N GLU A 1134 -14.92 5.40 -18.91
CA GLU A 1134 -16.14 5.08 -19.65
C GLU A 1134 -15.91 5.22 -21.19
N PRO A 1135 -16.65 4.48 -22.03
CA PRO A 1135 -16.54 4.63 -23.49
C PRO A 1135 -16.83 6.05 -24.01
N SER A 1136 -17.71 6.81 -23.35
CA SER A 1136 -18.06 8.19 -23.68
C SER A 1136 -16.88 9.17 -23.49
N ASP A 1137 -15.99 8.91 -22.54
CA ASP A 1137 -14.82 9.74 -22.27
C ASP A 1137 -13.87 9.81 -23.48
N LEU A 1138 -13.83 8.75 -24.30
CA LEU A 1138 -13.08 8.76 -25.56
C LEU A 1138 -13.56 9.88 -26.47
N PHE A 1139 -14.88 10.11 -26.57
CA PHE A 1139 -15.43 11.20 -27.38
C PHE A 1139 -15.14 12.55 -26.75
N HIS A 1140 -15.35 12.72 -25.45
CA HIS A 1140 -15.07 14.00 -24.77
C HIS A 1140 -13.62 14.44 -24.96
N ALA A 1141 -12.67 13.53 -24.78
CA ALA A 1141 -11.26 13.82 -24.92
C ALA A 1141 -10.87 14.20 -26.36
N HIS A 1142 -11.32 13.42 -27.35
CA HIS A 1142 -11.05 13.72 -28.75
C HIS A 1142 -11.71 15.01 -29.23
N ILE A 1143 -12.97 15.28 -28.83
CA ILE A 1143 -13.66 16.53 -29.15
C ILE A 1143 -12.88 17.72 -28.61
N GLY A 1144 -12.41 17.64 -27.36
CA GLY A 1144 -11.57 18.67 -26.75
C GLY A 1144 -10.29 18.94 -27.54
N GLY A 1145 -9.53 17.89 -27.87
CA GLY A 1145 -8.29 18.00 -28.64
C GLY A 1145 -8.50 18.54 -30.05
N MET A 1146 -9.53 18.07 -30.75
CA MET A 1146 -9.89 18.51 -32.10
C MET A 1146 -10.34 19.98 -32.11
N ASP A 1147 -11.17 20.40 -31.15
CA ASP A 1147 -11.60 21.79 -31.04
C ASP A 1147 -10.44 22.72 -30.66
N ALA A 1148 -9.52 22.28 -29.79
CA ALA A 1148 -8.33 23.05 -29.43
C ALA A 1148 -7.47 23.33 -30.67
N PHE A 1149 -7.16 22.30 -31.47
CA PHE A 1149 -6.42 22.47 -32.72
C PHE A 1149 -7.18 23.28 -33.78
N ALA A 1150 -8.50 23.10 -33.91
CA ALA A 1150 -9.31 23.90 -34.82
C ALA A 1150 -9.37 25.39 -34.41
N ARG A 1151 -9.42 25.68 -33.11
CA ARG A 1151 -9.32 27.03 -32.57
C ARG A 1151 -7.92 27.60 -32.81
N GLY A 1152 -6.87 26.84 -32.51
CA GLY A 1152 -5.48 27.22 -32.78
C GLY A 1152 -5.22 27.54 -34.25
N LEU A 1153 -5.80 26.77 -35.19
CA LEU A 1153 -5.75 27.04 -36.63
C LEU A 1153 -6.39 28.39 -36.99
N LYS A 1154 -7.57 28.70 -36.45
CA LYS A 1154 -8.24 29.99 -36.70
C LYS A 1154 -7.41 31.16 -36.20
N ILE A 1155 -6.83 31.04 -35.01
CA ILE A 1155 -6.00 32.07 -34.38
C ILE A 1155 -4.69 32.26 -35.16
N ALA A 1156 -4.01 31.16 -35.50
CA ALA A 1156 -2.80 31.18 -36.32
C ALA A 1156 -3.03 31.86 -37.66
N ALA A 1157 -4.14 31.56 -38.34
CA ALA A 1157 -4.53 32.21 -39.59
C ALA A 1157 -4.82 33.71 -39.40
N ALA A 1158 -5.44 34.12 -38.28
CA ALA A 1158 -5.66 35.54 -37.98
C ALA A 1158 -4.33 36.30 -37.76
N ILE A 1159 -3.40 35.74 -36.97
CA ILE A 1159 -2.07 36.31 -36.74
C ILE A 1159 -1.32 36.47 -38.08
N ARG A 1160 -1.37 35.45 -38.94
CA ARG A 1160 -0.71 35.47 -40.27
C ARG A 1160 -1.37 36.45 -41.23
N GLY A 1161 -2.70 36.50 -41.23
CA GLY A 1161 -3.49 37.38 -42.11
C GLY A 1161 -3.28 38.86 -41.82
N GLU A 1162 -3.20 39.24 -40.54
CA GLU A 1162 -2.88 40.62 -40.14
C GLU A 1162 -1.39 40.96 -40.38
N GLY A 1163 -0.49 39.98 -40.24
CA GLY A 1163 0.91 40.10 -40.63
C GLY A 1163 1.76 41.00 -39.72
N GLU A 1164 1.21 41.51 -38.61
CA GLU A 1164 1.91 42.42 -37.70
C GLU A 1164 3.16 41.75 -37.09
N LEU A 1165 3.05 40.49 -36.68
CA LEU A 1165 4.20 39.71 -36.17
C LEU A 1165 5.30 39.58 -37.23
N LYS A 1166 4.94 39.31 -38.49
CA LYS A 1166 5.88 39.21 -39.61
C LYS A 1166 6.53 40.57 -39.90
N ARG A 1167 5.78 41.66 -39.85
CA ARG A 1167 6.27 43.02 -40.06
C ARG A 1167 7.30 43.40 -38.98
N LEU A 1168 7.02 43.11 -37.72
CA LEU A 1168 7.93 43.36 -36.60
C LEU A 1168 9.21 42.52 -36.72
N LEU A 1169 9.09 41.25 -37.11
CA LEU A 1169 10.26 40.39 -37.37
C LEU A 1169 11.11 40.91 -38.53
N THR A 1170 10.49 41.28 -39.66
CA THR A 1170 11.18 41.86 -40.82
C THR A 1170 11.91 43.15 -40.43
N HIS A 1171 11.26 44.02 -39.66
CA HIS A 1171 11.87 45.25 -39.18
C HIS A 1171 13.09 44.99 -38.27
N ARG A 1172 13.04 43.96 -37.42
CA ARG A 1172 14.14 43.58 -36.53
C ARG A 1172 15.40 43.17 -37.29
N TYR A 1173 15.26 42.53 -38.45
CA TYR A 1173 16.38 42.01 -39.25
C TYR A 1173 16.74 42.90 -40.47
N ARG A 1174 16.11 44.06 -40.64
CA ARG A 1174 16.26 44.94 -41.83
C ARG A 1174 17.69 45.36 -42.20
N SER A 1175 18.65 45.31 -41.26
CA SER A 1175 20.06 45.60 -41.53
C SER A 1175 20.73 44.54 -42.40
N TRP A 1176 20.15 43.34 -42.45
CA TRP A 1176 20.60 42.22 -43.27
C TRP A 1176 20.09 42.33 -44.72
N ASP A 1177 18.96 43.03 -44.94
CA ASP A 1177 18.35 43.17 -46.27
C ASP A 1177 19.06 44.19 -47.18
N SER A 1178 20.06 44.92 -46.69
CA SER A 1178 20.79 45.92 -47.47
C SER A 1178 22.21 46.18 -46.93
N GLY A 1179 23.01 46.93 -47.70
CA GLY A 1179 24.35 47.36 -47.27
C GLY A 1179 25.27 46.19 -46.88
N ILE A 1180 26.03 46.38 -45.79
CA ILE A 1180 27.01 45.39 -45.33
C ILE A 1180 26.38 44.04 -44.97
N GLY A 1181 25.16 44.03 -44.40
CA GLY A 1181 24.48 42.80 -44.01
C GLY A 1181 24.16 41.92 -45.23
N ALA A 1182 23.64 42.51 -46.30
CA ALA A 1182 23.34 41.80 -47.54
C ALA A 1182 24.62 41.27 -48.21
N GLU A 1183 25.75 41.97 -48.07
CA GLU A 1183 27.04 41.50 -48.58
C GLU A 1183 27.63 40.34 -47.75
N ILE A 1184 27.39 40.33 -46.44
CA ILE A 1184 27.74 39.20 -45.56
C ILE A 1184 26.95 37.96 -45.96
N GLU A 1185 25.62 38.05 -46.05
CA GLU A 1185 24.76 36.91 -46.41
C GLU A 1185 25.04 36.38 -47.82
N ALA A 1186 25.44 37.26 -48.75
CA ALA A 1186 25.89 36.86 -50.09
C ALA A 1186 27.30 36.23 -50.13
N GLY A 1187 27.98 36.08 -48.98
CA GLY A 1187 29.32 35.51 -48.88
C GLY A 1187 30.43 36.37 -49.50
N LYS A 1188 30.21 37.68 -49.66
CA LYS A 1188 31.17 38.60 -50.31
C LYS A 1188 32.18 39.21 -49.34
N MET A 1189 31.88 39.14 -48.05
CA MET A 1189 32.69 39.68 -46.96
C MET A 1189 33.56 38.61 -46.31
N ASP A 1190 34.74 39.02 -45.87
CA ASP A 1190 35.65 38.24 -45.04
C ASP A 1190 36.03 39.09 -43.81
N PHE A 1191 36.76 38.51 -42.86
CA PHE A 1191 37.12 39.23 -41.64
C PHE A 1191 37.93 40.50 -41.90
N ALA A 1192 38.80 40.53 -42.92
CA ALA A 1192 39.60 41.72 -43.23
C ALA A 1192 38.75 42.86 -43.80
N LYS A 1193 37.78 42.55 -44.66
CA LYS A 1193 36.84 43.55 -45.19
C LYS A 1193 35.89 44.07 -44.11
N LEU A 1194 35.43 43.21 -43.21
CA LEU A 1194 34.56 43.59 -42.09
C LEU A 1194 35.30 44.46 -41.07
N GLU A 1195 36.54 44.10 -40.75
CA GLU A 1195 37.40 44.94 -39.92
C GLU A 1195 37.59 46.31 -40.56
N LYS A 1196 37.96 46.37 -41.85
CA LYS A 1196 38.10 47.63 -42.57
C LYS A 1196 36.82 48.46 -42.54
N TYR A 1197 35.67 47.85 -42.83
CA TYR A 1197 34.37 48.52 -42.77
C TYR A 1197 34.12 49.15 -41.40
N MET A 1198 34.40 48.43 -40.30
CA MET A 1198 34.22 48.94 -38.95
C MET A 1198 35.27 49.99 -38.55
N LEU A 1199 36.51 49.87 -39.01
CA LEU A 1199 37.54 50.90 -38.82
C LEU A 1199 37.16 52.20 -39.54
N ASP A 1200 36.61 52.10 -40.76
CA ASP A 1200 36.15 53.25 -41.54
C ASP A 1200 34.88 53.87 -40.95
N LYS A 1201 33.97 53.06 -40.40
CA LYS A 1201 32.71 53.50 -39.76
C LYS A 1201 32.91 54.06 -38.35
N GLY A 1202 33.89 53.56 -37.61
CA GLY A 1202 34.20 53.92 -36.22
C GLY A 1202 33.55 53.00 -35.19
N ASP A 1203 32.22 52.98 -35.11
CA ASP A 1203 31.47 52.16 -34.14
C ASP A 1203 30.18 51.57 -34.76
N ALA A 1204 29.59 50.58 -34.10
CA ALA A 1204 28.33 49.96 -34.53
C ALA A 1204 27.15 50.91 -34.30
N ASP A 1205 26.10 50.77 -35.11
CA ASP A 1205 24.84 51.47 -34.83
C ASP A 1205 24.23 50.92 -33.53
N ALA A 1206 23.51 51.77 -32.80
CA ALA A 1206 22.88 51.37 -31.56
C ALA A 1206 21.84 50.26 -31.78
N ASN A 1207 21.85 49.25 -30.90
CA ASN A 1207 20.85 48.19 -30.91
C ASN A 1207 19.45 48.71 -30.55
N GLU A 1208 18.43 48.05 -31.06
CA GLU A 1208 17.03 48.30 -30.73
C GLU A 1208 16.48 47.24 -29.75
N SER A 1209 15.46 47.61 -28.97
CA SER A 1209 14.79 46.69 -28.04
C SER A 1209 14.16 45.51 -28.78
N GLY A 1210 14.26 44.30 -28.20
CA GLY A 1210 13.65 43.08 -28.74
C GLY A 1210 12.12 43.00 -28.62
N ARG A 1211 11.50 43.85 -27.78
CA ARG A 1211 10.03 43.98 -27.63
C ARG A 1211 9.30 42.68 -27.27
N GLN A 1212 9.93 41.78 -26.51
CA GLN A 1212 9.37 40.46 -26.22
C GLN A 1212 7.97 40.54 -25.58
N GLU A 1213 7.80 41.31 -24.52
CA GLU A 1213 6.54 41.42 -23.78
C GLU A 1213 5.44 42.05 -24.66
N MET A 1214 5.83 42.95 -25.57
CA MET A 1214 4.89 43.53 -26.55
C MET A 1214 4.45 42.49 -27.58
N LEU A 1215 5.35 41.60 -28.02
CA LEU A 1215 5.03 40.51 -28.95
C LEU A 1215 4.12 39.47 -28.30
N GLU A 1216 4.40 39.09 -27.06
CA GLU A 1216 3.54 38.19 -26.26
C GLU A 1216 2.14 38.81 -26.07
N ASN A 1217 2.07 40.09 -25.72
CA ASN A 1217 0.79 40.81 -25.62
C ASN A 1217 0.08 40.94 -26.97
N LEU A 1218 0.81 41.08 -28.08
CA LEU A 1218 0.23 41.07 -29.43
C LEU A 1218 -0.47 39.73 -29.69
N VAL A 1219 0.16 38.60 -29.36
CA VAL A 1219 -0.42 37.26 -29.52
C VAL A 1219 -1.65 37.08 -28.63
N ASN A 1220 -1.59 37.54 -27.37
CA ASN A 1220 -2.71 37.46 -26.43
C ASN A 1220 -3.99 38.20 -26.89
N ARG A 1221 -3.90 39.10 -27.87
CA ARG A 1221 -5.10 39.76 -28.44
C ARG A 1221 -5.91 38.85 -29.37
N TYR A 1222 -5.34 37.77 -29.86
CA TYR A 1222 -6.00 36.84 -30.78
C TYR A 1222 -6.61 35.61 -30.08
N LEU A 1223 -6.13 35.28 -28.88
CA LEU A 1223 -6.64 34.16 -28.06
C LEU A 1223 -8.04 34.50 -27.54
#